data_AF-A0A8H6MBV2-F1
#
_entry.id   AF-A0A8H6MBV2-F1
#
_cell.length_a   1.000
_cell.length_b   1.000
_cell.length_c   1.000
_cell.angle_alpha   90.00
_cell.angle_beta   90.00
_cell.angle_gamma   90.00
#
_symmetry.space_group_name_H-M   'P 1'
#
loop_
_entity.id
_entity.type
_entity.pdbx_description
1 polymer ?
#
loop_
_entity_poly.entity_id
_entity_poly.type
_entity_poly.pdbx_seq_one_letter_code
_entity_poly.pdbx_strand_id
1 'polypeptide(L)'
;MGVHGLTTYLRDHRRALSTTIELPLLYGLKSKVTEFPVVIDGWSFIYTLYQQSTIPWVYGGEYQEFHQMVKSVVEAWLKVGLTVHFVFDGAYPDIKFPTLITRLAQSHIQPGLLFFRTSAASRSTPRSLNETRILPPLAYATCVQALKDVQVEQEASLQLHFADEEGDPYAVELAGRLNGYVVGNDSDFVVLNTEGYRGYIPIDDMVWTSTSPADEAGAENNADDDFQVVSRPKANRRAQTGVNAGRGLVPPTEGKLHLSVTAYSPTALAQHFKLPVTLLPLLGAIVGNDFTAQMESNKRRIQSLLFERQLSVTQRLDHAASVIRTVLTPNPNHRKSRHEVGSVMDLIERTVNILLSRFESTAMGPGEIAQVVDNIVEATLQYAIPKPGVTGASLWPSPVCALHRPDVCPFLPMLSRQLFHQLQDRDIEDEGLLLVREKIIDAYRSGMFTPKNMDVLSTATCWPKMFLENPDTETVARSIGQPIREWVYSILDDAVGLPDPPAPDEPESDHESQLQPMLEDKGEESDQDELVDVVESDSEGESESNVDFLAPLRGQLDRLHGSDDEATEPPASVSSHRTHRSAPPVVTEYIRRGTRVAPEEVVVTPLEKILESLGLANYNEDTAPPLLLRPEDEKLGVMLKLLKSDTPTIRSLAPTKIIPVLVARWLAQNLHSRYLETNSKEREREMWTATEARCFLAAFASSSHLNDDATADQPVYPEIADRHVQLAAQALSAMEAIEQLSQALLLGDRVAPVAHLFSGKLFHSLLNGSPRATMEDGGVWNAVEQGIPAPFKLDQPKKSKRAKGPKVQKGLTHHHYHYYRLPLHLREPTMSVYRSPPSQPADIVTYRHGNKLVYVKPAENYELALDIAQKEFEELSHVSRDCIGFAVMSTVGKGERCPIRISESAWPSAVTRLLRGEIIDVPQGHGLISGEAIAVQVIWVIEVDRHWCTVDSLFKVQFPISSNREPTVLVRKHHALKSICDSGFSVLNATIA
;
A
#
# COMPACT_ATOMS: atom_id res chain seq x y z
N MET A 1 10.76 -2.46 1.27
CA MET A 1 10.43 -3.11 2.54
C MET A 1 11.73 -3.57 3.14
N GLY A 2 12.43 -2.59 3.68
CA GLY A 2 13.75 -2.68 4.28
C GLY A 2 14.97 -2.90 3.38
N VAL A 3 16.12 -3.07 4.06
CA VAL A 3 17.46 -3.09 3.47
C VAL A 3 17.58 -4.06 2.29
N HIS A 4 17.99 -3.53 1.15
CA HIS A 4 18.02 -4.22 -0.13
C HIS A 4 18.86 -5.51 -0.05
N GLY A 5 18.19 -6.66 -0.22
CA GLY A 5 18.81 -7.98 -0.26
C GLY A 5 19.12 -8.63 1.10
N LEU A 6 18.88 -7.93 2.23
CA LEU A 6 19.21 -8.44 3.55
C LEU A 6 18.44 -9.72 3.91
N THR A 7 17.13 -9.80 3.62
CA THR A 7 16.31 -11.02 3.82
C THR A 7 16.88 -12.24 3.09
N THR A 8 17.47 -12.05 1.91
CA THR A 8 18.16 -13.12 1.16
C THR A 8 19.48 -13.49 1.84
N TYR A 9 20.29 -12.50 2.21
CA TYR A 9 21.57 -12.69 2.88
C TYR A 9 21.42 -13.48 4.20
N LEU A 10 20.40 -13.15 5.00
CA LEU A 10 20.07 -13.84 6.25
C LEU A 10 19.66 -15.30 6.02
N ARG A 11 18.88 -15.57 4.96
CA ARG A 11 18.45 -16.93 4.58
C ARG A 11 19.62 -17.78 4.06
N ASP A 12 20.51 -17.20 3.25
CA ASP A 12 21.71 -17.88 2.73
C ASP A 12 22.71 -18.21 3.86
N HIS A 13 22.91 -17.28 4.80
CA HIS A 13 23.85 -17.42 5.92
C HIS A 13 23.19 -17.91 7.23
N ARG A 14 21.96 -18.44 7.17
CA ARG A 14 21.14 -18.82 8.36
C ARG A 14 21.87 -19.68 9.40
N ARG A 15 22.78 -20.57 8.98
CA ARG A 15 23.58 -21.41 9.87
C ARG A 15 24.60 -20.66 10.73
N ALA A 16 24.99 -19.45 10.34
CA ALA A 16 25.94 -18.60 11.05
C ALA A 16 25.26 -17.43 11.78
N LEU A 17 24.08 -17.00 11.31
CA LEU A 17 23.41 -15.78 11.77
C LEU A 17 22.15 -16.01 12.62
N SER A 18 21.60 -17.23 12.66
CA SER A 18 20.33 -17.50 13.32
C SER A 18 20.43 -18.46 14.51
N THR A 19 19.54 -18.25 15.48
CA THR A 19 19.27 -19.17 16.60
C THR A 19 17.85 -19.70 16.47
N THR A 20 17.67 -21.02 16.58
CA THR A 20 16.33 -21.64 16.67
C THR A 20 15.93 -21.77 18.14
N ILE A 21 14.68 -21.42 18.44
CA ILE A 21 14.10 -21.41 19.79
C ILE A 21 12.80 -22.22 19.74
N GLU A 22 12.64 -23.18 20.66
CA GLU A 22 11.48 -24.07 20.75
C GLU A 22 10.59 -23.66 21.92
N LEU A 23 9.30 -23.43 21.65
CA LEU A 23 8.30 -22.99 22.64
C LEU A 23 7.22 -24.09 22.84
N PRO A 24 7.22 -24.82 23.97
CA PRO A 24 6.25 -25.88 24.26
C PRO A 24 4.96 -25.34 24.88
N LEU A 25 3.85 -26.09 24.74
CA LEU A 25 2.58 -25.81 25.41
C LEU A 25 2.71 -25.78 26.94
N LEU A 26 2.31 -24.67 27.58
CA LEU A 26 2.40 -24.47 29.04
C LEU A 26 1.20 -25.07 29.81
N TYR A 27 0.90 -26.36 29.61
CA TYR A 27 -0.18 -27.02 30.35
C TYR A 27 0.23 -27.37 31.81
N GLY A 28 -0.30 -26.60 32.76
CA GLY A 28 -0.40 -26.98 34.19
C GLY A 28 0.86 -26.87 35.04
N LEU A 29 2.03 -26.56 34.46
CA LEU A 29 3.29 -26.43 35.19
C LEU A 29 3.39 -25.11 35.96
N LYS A 30 3.20 -25.16 37.29
CA LYS A 30 3.48 -24.04 38.22
C LYS A 30 4.99 -23.79 38.46
N SER A 31 5.83 -24.10 37.47
CA SER A 31 7.27 -23.81 37.50
C SER A 31 7.51 -22.52 36.73
N LYS A 32 8.33 -21.60 37.27
CA LYS A 32 8.62 -20.26 36.72
C LYS A 32 8.39 -20.17 35.21
N VAL A 33 7.29 -19.53 34.81
CA VAL A 33 7.06 -19.17 33.41
C VAL A 33 8.18 -18.20 33.04
N THR A 34 9.11 -18.65 32.21
CA THR A 34 10.01 -17.74 31.51
C THR A 34 9.20 -17.07 30.42
N GLU A 35 8.61 -15.94 30.77
CA GLU A 35 7.94 -15.04 29.81
C GLU A 35 8.85 -14.85 28.60
N PHE A 36 8.25 -14.92 27.41
CA PHE A 36 8.94 -14.71 26.15
C PHE A 36 8.31 -13.49 25.45
N PRO A 37 8.79 -12.26 25.75
CA PRO A 37 8.21 -11.06 25.19
C PRO A 37 8.50 -10.96 23.69
N VAL A 38 7.43 -10.82 22.91
CA VAL A 38 7.47 -10.58 21.48
C VAL A 38 6.68 -9.33 21.14
N VAL A 39 7.36 -8.40 20.47
CA VAL A 39 6.73 -7.23 19.87
C VAL A 39 6.38 -7.58 18.44
N ILE A 40 5.11 -7.47 18.04
CA ILE A 40 4.61 -7.85 16.73
C ILE A 40 4.34 -6.60 15.90
N ASP A 41 4.90 -6.49 14.70
CA ASP A 41 4.42 -5.53 13.71
C ASP A 41 3.00 -5.95 13.25
N GLY A 42 2.03 -5.11 13.59
CA GLY A 42 0.62 -5.30 13.26
C GLY A 42 0.33 -5.31 11.76
N TRP A 43 1.10 -4.60 10.92
CA TRP A 43 0.94 -4.64 9.47
C TRP A 43 1.51 -5.94 8.87
N SER A 44 2.73 -6.35 9.23
CA SER A 44 3.25 -7.67 8.83
C SER A 44 2.30 -8.78 9.26
N PHE A 45 1.75 -8.72 10.48
CA PHE A 45 0.74 -9.67 10.94
C PHE A 45 -0.52 -9.66 10.06
N ILE A 46 -1.15 -8.49 9.83
CA ILE A 46 -2.35 -8.37 8.99
C ILE A 46 -2.10 -8.89 7.57
N TYR A 47 -1.01 -8.45 6.92
CA TYR A 47 -0.69 -8.87 5.56
C TYR A 47 -0.39 -10.37 5.47
N THR A 48 0.44 -10.91 6.37
CA THR A 48 0.78 -12.34 6.37
C THR A 48 -0.43 -13.21 6.67
N LEU A 49 -1.26 -12.84 7.66
CA LEU A 49 -2.46 -13.60 8.00
C LEU A 49 -3.44 -13.61 6.82
N TYR A 50 -3.66 -12.44 6.20
CA TYR A 50 -4.53 -12.37 5.03
C TYR A 50 -3.97 -13.15 3.84
N GLN A 51 -2.65 -13.15 3.63
CA GLN A 51 -1.98 -13.89 2.55
C GLN A 51 -2.06 -15.42 2.74
N GLN A 52 -1.85 -15.89 3.97
CA GLN A 52 -1.92 -17.31 4.34
C GLN A 52 -3.37 -17.83 4.44
N SER A 53 -4.35 -16.95 4.67
CA SER A 53 -5.77 -17.29 4.71
C SER A 53 -6.37 -17.67 3.34
N THR A 54 -7.48 -18.40 3.38
CA THR A 54 -8.37 -18.68 2.25
C THR A 54 -9.55 -17.68 2.15
N ILE A 55 -9.49 -16.54 2.85
CA ILE A 55 -10.60 -15.60 2.97
C ILE A 55 -10.81 -14.84 1.65
N PRO A 56 -12.03 -14.79 1.08
CA PRO A 56 -12.27 -14.19 -0.23
C PRO A 56 -12.35 -12.66 -0.16
N TRP A 57 -11.27 -11.99 -0.56
CA TRP A 57 -11.20 -10.52 -0.58
C TRP A 57 -12.20 -9.84 -1.53
N VAL A 58 -12.48 -10.48 -2.68
CA VAL A 58 -13.15 -9.88 -3.84
C VAL A 58 -14.58 -9.37 -3.60
N TYR A 59 -15.22 -9.83 -2.52
CA TYR A 59 -16.58 -9.42 -2.13
C TYR A 59 -16.63 -8.18 -1.22
N GLY A 60 -15.48 -7.55 -0.94
CA GLY A 60 -15.34 -6.49 0.06
C GLY A 60 -14.74 -6.96 1.38
N GLY A 61 -14.44 -8.25 1.51
CA GLY A 61 -13.85 -8.89 2.69
C GLY A 61 -14.88 -9.59 3.59
N GLU A 62 -14.44 -10.69 4.23
CA GLU A 62 -15.20 -11.38 5.28
C GLU A 62 -14.60 -11.03 6.63
N TYR A 63 -15.00 -9.88 7.18
CA TYR A 63 -14.40 -9.36 8.40
C TYR A 63 -14.73 -10.22 9.62
N GLN A 64 -15.90 -10.88 9.65
CA GLN A 64 -16.23 -11.85 10.69
C GLN A 64 -15.33 -13.10 10.64
N GLU A 65 -15.03 -13.64 9.44
CA GLU A 65 -14.11 -14.77 9.29
C GLU A 65 -12.66 -14.37 9.66
N PHE A 66 -12.25 -13.14 9.31
CA PHE A 66 -10.93 -12.59 9.65
C PHE A 66 -10.76 -12.28 11.14
N HIS A 67 -11.78 -11.70 11.79
CA HIS A 67 -11.80 -11.41 13.24
C HIS A 67 -11.58 -12.68 14.08
N GLN A 68 -12.36 -13.74 13.80
CA GLN A 68 -12.20 -15.01 14.49
C GLN A 68 -10.82 -15.64 14.22
N MET A 69 -10.26 -15.47 13.02
CA MET A 69 -8.92 -15.95 12.68
C MET A 69 -7.83 -15.22 13.48
N VAL A 70 -7.94 -13.89 13.65
CA VAL A 70 -7.03 -13.10 14.50
C VAL A 70 -7.09 -13.57 15.96
N LYS A 71 -8.29 -13.70 16.56
CA LYS A 71 -8.43 -14.24 17.93
C LYS A 71 -7.77 -15.61 18.06
N SER A 72 -8.07 -16.53 17.14
CA SER A 72 -7.59 -17.92 17.19
C SER A 72 -6.06 -18.06 17.10
N VAL A 73 -5.39 -17.21 16.30
CA VAL A 73 -3.91 -17.19 16.21
C VAL A 73 -3.29 -16.62 17.47
N VAL A 74 -3.76 -15.47 17.95
CA VAL A 74 -3.16 -14.81 19.13
C VAL A 74 -3.40 -15.63 20.39
N GLU A 75 -4.59 -16.20 20.56
CA GLU A 75 -4.84 -17.16 21.64
C GLU A 75 -3.88 -18.37 21.60
N ALA A 76 -3.50 -18.88 20.42
CA ALA A 76 -2.56 -19.99 20.31
C ALA A 76 -1.13 -19.58 20.72
N TRP A 77 -0.72 -18.35 20.39
CA TRP A 77 0.54 -17.75 20.85
C TRP A 77 0.59 -17.62 22.38
N LEU A 78 -0.47 -17.09 23.00
CA LEU A 78 -0.56 -16.97 24.46
C LEU A 78 -0.51 -18.34 25.14
N LYS A 79 -1.13 -19.37 24.55
CA LYS A 79 -1.12 -20.77 25.05
C LYS A 79 0.27 -21.43 25.01
N VAL A 80 1.22 -20.97 24.18
CA VAL A 80 2.63 -21.42 24.17
C VAL A 80 3.58 -20.50 24.95
N GLY A 81 3.06 -19.57 25.75
CA GLY A 81 3.86 -18.76 26.69
C GLY A 81 4.49 -17.50 26.11
N LEU A 82 4.02 -17.03 24.95
CA LEU A 82 4.40 -15.72 24.43
C LEU A 82 3.70 -14.60 25.22
N THR A 83 4.44 -13.55 25.57
CA THR A 83 3.88 -12.28 26.06
C THR A 83 3.86 -11.33 24.86
N VAL A 84 2.68 -10.93 24.40
CA VAL A 84 2.48 -10.36 23.05
C VAL A 84 2.20 -8.87 23.13
N HIS A 85 3.02 -8.07 22.47
CA HIS A 85 2.87 -6.62 22.36
C HIS A 85 2.70 -6.25 20.88
N PHE A 86 1.50 -5.92 20.42
CA PHE A 86 1.32 -5.43 19.05
C PHE A 86 1.73 -3.97 18.95
N VAL A 87 2.47 -3.62 17.90
CA VAL A 87 2.75 -2.23 17.50
C VAL A 87 2.08 -1.97 16.17
N PHE A 88 1.40 -0.83 16.06
CA PHE A 88 0.84 -0.30 14.83
C PHE A 88 1.47 1.06 14.50
N ASP A 89 1.73 1.30 13.22
CA ASP A 89 2.14 2.62 12.70
C ASP A 89 1.17 3.73 13.13
N GLY A 90 1.73 4.92 13.38
CA GLY A 90 1.01 6.17 13.54
C GLY A 90 0.91 6.94 12.22
N ALA A 91 1.20 8.24 12.26
CA ALA A 91 1.16 9.07 11.07
C ALA A 91 2.33 8.77 10.12
N TYR A 92 2.09 8.85 8.80
CA TYR A 92 3.19 8.73 7.84
C TYR A 92 4.03 10.03 7.76
N PRO A 93 5.37 9.96 7.91
CA PRO A 93 6.25 11.10 7.68
C PRO A 93 6.38 11.41 6.18
N ASP A 94 6.52 12.69 5.84
CA ASP A 94 6.50 13.22 4.46
C ASP A 94 7.45 12.50 3.51
N ILE A 95 8.64 12.16 4.01
CA ILE A 95 9.69 11.45 3.24
C ILE A 95 9.17 10.15 2.60
N LYS A 96 8.24 9.44 3.27
CA LYS A 96 7.69 8.16 2.79
C LYS A 96 6.61 8.30 1.72
N PHE A 97 6.08 9.49 1.45
CA PHE A 97 4.97 9.69 0.49
C PHE A 97 5.21 9.11 -0.92
N PRO A 98 6.41 9.21 -1.55
CA PRO A 98 6.69 8.60 -2.85
C PRO A 98 6.55 7.06 -2.83
N THR A 99 6.90 6.44 -1.70
CA THR A 99 6.76 5.00 -1.48
C THR A 99 5.30 4.63 -1.24
N LEU A 100 4.52 5.43 -0.50
CA LEU A 100 3.08 5.21 -0.32
C LEU A 100 2.33 5.29 -1.65
N ILE A 101 2.59 6.32 -2.46
CA ILE A 101 2.05 6.48 -3.82
C ILE A 101 2.37 5.24 -4.68
N THR A 102 3.62 4.79 -4.64
CA THR A 102 4.10 3.61 -5.39
C THR A 102 3.44 2.32 -4.90
N ARG A 103 3.35 2.12 -3.58
CA ARG A 103 2.73 0.95 -2.93
C ARG A 103 1.24 0.89 -3.25
N LEU A 104 0.51 2.01 -3.13
CA LEU A 104 -0.91 2.10 -3.51
C LEU A 104 -1.14 1.81 -4.99
N ALA A 105 -0.31 2.36 -5.88
CA ALA A 105 -0.40 2.09 -7.31
C ALA A 105 -0.22 0.60 -7.65
N GLN A 106 0.75 -0.08 -7.01
CA GLN A 106 1.04 -1.49 -7.26
C GLN A 106 0.07 -2.47 -6.56
N SER A 107 -0.42 -2.15 -5.37
CA SER A 107 -1.22 -3.09 -4.54
C SER A 107 -2.75 -2.90 -4.63
N HIS A 108 -3.22 -1.74 -5.09
CA HIS A 108 -4.65 -1.43 -5.18
C HIS A 108 -5.06 -1.04 -6.61
N ILE A 109 -4.35 -0.09 -7.24
CA ILE A 109 -4.73 0.44 -8.55
C ILE A 109 -4.48 -0.57 -9.68
N GLN A 110 -3.27 -1.13 -9.79
CA GLN A 110 -2.92 -2.10 -10.83
C GLN A 110 -3.75 -3.41 -10.74
N PRO A 111 -3.97 -4.03 -9.57
CA PRO A 111 -4.80 -5.21 -9.45
C PRO A 111 -6.28 -4.93 -9.78
N GLY A 112 -6.83 -3.80 -9.34
CA GLY A 112 -8.19 -3.38 -9.69
C GLY A 112 -8.37 -3.15 -11.19
N LEU A 113 -7.42 -2.47 -11.83
CA LEU A 113 -7.39 -2.32 -13.30
C LEU A 113 -7.34 -3.67 -14.01
N LEU A 114 -6.49 -4.60 -13.57
CA LEU A 114 -6.38 -5.92 -14.16
C LEU A 114 -7.68 -6.73 -13.99
N PHE A 115 -8.32 -6.65 -12.82
CA PHE A 115 -9.61 -7.29 -12.53
C PHE A 115 -10.74 -6.78 -13.45
N PHE A 116 -10.91 -5.47 -13.60
CA PHE A 116 -11.98 -4.88 -14.42
C PHE A 116 -11.71 -4.95 -15.93
N ARG A 117 -10.45 -5.09 -16.37
CA ARG A 117 -10.11 -5.35 -17.78
C ARG A 117 -10.14 -6.84 -18.15
N THR A 118 -10.22 -7.74 -17.17
CA THR A 118 -10.33 -9.19 -17.38
C THR A 118 -11.79 -9.62 -17.47
N SER A 119 -12.10 -10.60 -18.34
CA SER A 119 -13.47 -11.11 -18.50
C SER A 119 -14.02 -11.75 -17.21
N ALA A 120 -15.33 -11.66 -16.97
CA ALA A 120 -15.97 -12.17 -15.77
C ALA A 120 -15.67 -13.66 -15.49
N ALA A 121 -15.62 -14.50 -16.54
CA ALA A 121 -15.26 -15.91 -16.42
C ALA A 121 -13.79 -16.12 -16.01
N SER A 122 -12.86 -15.37 -16.61
CA SER A 122 -11.42 -15.51 -16.31
C SER A 122 -11.05 -14.94 -14.94
N ARG A 123 -11.59 -13.78 -14.56
CA ARG A 123 -11.28 -13.12 -13.28
C ARG A 123 -11.85 -13.85 -12.06
N SER A 124 -12.88 -14.68 -12.26
CA SER A 124 -13.47 -15.52 -11.20
C SER A 124 -12.67 -16.80 -10.94
N THR A 125 -11.56 -17.05 -11.66
CA THR A 125 -10.70 -18.20 -11.39
C THR A 125 -9.84 -17.99 -10.13
N PRO A 126 -9.61 -19.03 -9.29
CA PRO A 126 -8.79 -18.89 -8.08
C PRO A 126 -7.38 -18.34 -8.37
N ARG A 127 -6.80 -18.67 -9.54
CA ARG A 127 -5.53 -18.11 -9.98
C ARG A 127 -5.60 -16.59 -10.18
N SER A 128 -6.57 -16.10 -10.94
CA SER A 128 -6.71 -14.66 -11.21
C SER A 128 -7.02 -13.88 -9.92
N LEU A 129 -7.88 -14.42 -9.05
CA LEU A 129 -8.17 -13.84 -7.73
C LEU A 129 -6.95 -13.84 -6.79
N ASN A 130 -5.98 -14.72 -6.99
CA ASN A 130 -4.72 -14.70 -6.23
C ASN A 130 -3.70 -13.71 -6.84
N GLU A 131 -3.61 -13.64 -8.16
CA GLU A 131 -2.74 -12.70 -8.89
C GLU A 131 -3.23 -11.23 -8.79
N THR A 132 -4.50 -11.00 -8.47
CA THR A 132 -5.10 -9.66 -8.30
C THR A 132 -5.47 -9.31 -6.85
N ARG A 133 -4.96 -10.05 -5.85
CA ARG A 133 -5.35 -9.92 -4.43
C ARG A 133 -5.14 -8.49 -3.89
N ILE A 134 -6.21 -7.83 -3.47
CA ILE A 134 -6.20 -6.54 -2.73
C ILE A 134 -6.58 -6.82 -1.27
N LEU A 135 -5.93 -6.15 -0.30
CA LEU A 135 -6.31 -6.22 1.11
C LEU A 135 -7.65 -5.46 1.33
N PRO A 136 -8.68 -6.07 1.94
CA PRO A 136 -9.94 -5.37 2.22
C PRO A 136 -9.73 -4.18 3.20
N PRO A 137 -10.38 -3.03 2.97
CA PRO A 137 -9.98 -1.76 3.59
C PRO A 137 -10.05 -1.77 5.12
N LEU A 138 -11.10 -2.40 5.68
CA LEU A 138 -11.35 -2.42 7.13
C LEU A 138 -10.63 -3.55 7.88
N ALA A 139 -9.67 -4.24 7.23
CA ALA A 139 -8.89 -5.31 7.86
C ALA A 139 -8.11 -4.81 9.10
N TYR A 140 -7.62 -3.56 9.06
CA TYR A 140 -6.99 -2.90 10.21
C TYR A 140 -7.95 -2.77 11.41
N ALA A 141 -9.10 -2.12 11.23
CA ALA A 141 -10.09 -1.92 12.29
C ALA A 141 -10.63 -3.25 12.84
N THR A 142 -10.80 -4.24 11.95
CA THR A 142 -11.20 -5.61 12.32
C THR A 142 -10.14 -6.32 13.16
N CYS A 143 -8.86 -6.15 12.81
CA CYS A 143 -7.73 -6.71 13.57
C CYS A 143 -7.66 -6.05 14.96
N VAL A 144 -7.67 -4.72 15.04
CA VAL A 144 -7.63 -3.98 16.31
C VAL A 144 -8.81 -4.37 17.22
N GLN A 145 -10.02 -4.54 16.67
CA GLN A 145 -11.16 -5.02 17.46
C GLN A 145 -10.96 -6.46 17.96
N ALA A 146 -10.53 -7.39 17.09
CA ALA A 146 -10.27 -8.78 17.48
C ALA A 146 -9.20 -8.88 18.59
N LEU A 147 -8.17 -8.04 18.50
CA LEU A 147 -7.11 -7.94 19.51
C LEU A 147 -7.63 -7.35 20.83
N LYS A 148 -8.45 -6.29 20.79
CA LYS A 148 -9.12 -5.74 21.98
C LYS A 148 -10.01 -6.77 22.67
N ASP A 149 -10.74 -7.56 21.89
CA ASP A 149 -11.61 -8.62 22.42
C ASP A 149 -10.80 -9.73 23.12
N VAL A 150 -9.56 -10.02 22.68
CA VAL A 150 -8.64 -10.92 23.43
C VAL A 150 -8.00 -10.18 24.62
N GLN A 151 -7.70 -8.90 24.50
CA GLN A 151 -7.08 -8.10 25.57
C GLN A 151 -7.98 -7.98 26.80
N VAL A 152 -9.30 -7.85 26.62
CA VAL A 152 -10.30 -7.88 27.71
C VAL A 152 -10.31 -9.23 28.44
N GLU A 153 -9.94 -10.32 27.76
CA GLU A 153 -9.85 -11.66 28.36
C GLU A 153 -8.46 -11.94 29.00
N GLN A 154 -7.39 -11.33 28.49
CA GLN A 154 -5.99 -11.70 28.78
C GLN A 154 -5.02 -10.50 28.89
N GLU A 155 -5.47 -9.41 29.51
CA GLU A 155 -4.78 -8.10 29.63
C GLU A 155 -3.30 -8.18 30.06
N ALA A 156 -2.96 -9.10 30.97
CA ALA A 156 -1.60 -9.27 31.47
C ALA A 156 -0.62 -9.91 30.47
N SER A 157 -1.10 -10.44 29.34
CA SER A 157 -0.30 -11.16 28.35
C SER A 157 -0.47 -10.66 26.91
N LEU A 158 -1.43 -9.78 26.65
CA LEU A 158 -1.63 -9.09 25.38
C LEU A 158 -1.72 -7.57 25.61
N GLN A 159 -0.86 -6.80 24.95
CA GLN A 159 -0.91 -5.34 24.95
C GLN A 159 -0.88 -4.78 23.53
N LEU A 160 -1.56 -3.65 23.32
CA LEU A 160 -1.64 -2.96 22.04
C LEU A 160 -0.99 -1.59 22.16
N HIS A 161 -0.12 -1.26 21.22
CA HIS A 161 0.67 -0.05 21.18
C HIS A 161 0.51 0.62 19.81
N PHE A 162 0.40 1.95 19.82
CA PHE A 162 0.24 2.77 18.63
C PHE A 162 1.39 3.77 18.61
N ALA A 163 2.22 3.70 17.57
CA ALA A 163 3.41 4.52 17.44
C ALA A 163 3.06 6.00 17.24
N ASP A 164 4.02 6.89 17.51
CA ASP A 164 3.84 8.32 17.27
C ASP A 164 3.83 8.59 15.75
N GLU A 165 4.82 8.02 15.05
CA GLU A 165 4.95 8.02 13.58
C GLU A 165 5.23 6.58 13.10
N GLU A 166 6.49 6.17 13.04
CA GLU A 166 6.90 4.87 12.48
C GLU A 166 6.92 3.74 13.51
N GLY A 167 6.29 2.60 13.16
CA GLY A 167 6.25 1.41 14.01
C GLY A 167 7.60 0.71 14.18
N ASP A 168 8.52 0.80 13.20
CA ASP A 168 9.74 -0.02 13.20
C ASP A 168 10.77 0.35 14.29
N PRO A 169 11.20 1.62 14.44
CA PRO A 169 12.04 2.04 15.57
C PRO A 169 11.33 1.85 16.91
N TYR A 170 10.02 2.14 16.97
CA TYR A 170 9.19 2.00 18.17
C TYR A 170 9.16 0.55 18.66
N ALA A 171 8.96 -0.41 17.75
CA ALA A 171 8.90 -1.82 18.07
C ALA A 171 10.23 -2.36 18.60
N VAL A 172 11.36 -1.91 18.04
CA VAL A 172 12.69 -2.30 18.52
C VAL A 172 13.03 -1.65 19.86
N GLU A 173 12.65 -0.40 20.10
CA GLU A 173 12.86 0.24 21.41
C GLU A 173 12.01 -0.44 22.49
N LEU A 174 10.74 -0.71 22.21
CA LEU A 174 9.85 -1.47 23.08
C LEU A 174 10.39 -2.87 23.38
N ALA A 175 10.88 -3.59 22.36
CA ALA A 175 11.51 -4.89 22.54
C ALA A 175 12.80 -4.80 23.38
N GLY A 176 13.54 -3.70 23.28
CA GLY A 176 14.66 -3.41 24.17
C GLY A 176 14.27 -3.33 25.63
N ARG A 177 13.30 -2.46 25.96
CA ARG A 177 12.76 -2.28 27.31
C ARG A 177 12.21 -3.58 27.91
N LEU A 178 11.49 -4.36 27.11
CA LEU A 178 10.94 -5.67 27.50
C LEU A 178 11.99 -6.80 27.54
N ASN A 179 13.22 -6.55 27.09
CA ASN A 179 14.24 -7.58 26.87
C ASN A 179 13.72 -8.73 25.99
N GLY A 180 13.01 -8.40 24.90
CA GLY A 180 12.30 -9.32 24.02
C GLY A 180 12.81 -9.33 22.57
N TYR A 181 12.00 -9.91 21.69
CA TYR A 181 12.24 -9.99 20.24
C TYR A 181 11.21 -9.16 19.46
N VAL A 182 11.54 -8.75 18.23
CA VAL A 182 10.56 -8.20 17.27
C VAL A 182 10.18 -9.27 16.25
N VAL A 183 8.89 -9.34 15.92
CA VAL A 183 8.28 -10.29 15.00
C VAL A 183 7.63 -9.52 13.84
N GLY A 184 8.08 -9.76 12.62
CA GLY A 184 7.62 -9.05 11.42
C GLY A 184 8.03 -9.74 10.12
N ASN A 185 7.94 -9.04 8.99
CA ASN A 185 8.49 -9.52 7.70
C ASN A 185 9.70 -8.72 7.20
N ASP A 186 9.79 -7.45 7.59
CA ASP A 186 10.77 -6.51 7.04
C ASP A 186 12.13 -6.68 7.74
N SER A 187 13.22 -6.60 6.98
CA SER A 187 14.55 -6.98 7.47
C SER A 187 15.24 -5.93 8.34
N ASP A 188 14.62 -4.77 8.53
CA ASP A 188 15.22 -3.61 9.19
C ASP A 188 15.40 -3.84 10.69
N PHE A 189 14.55 -4.68 11.28
CA PHE A 189 14.67 -5.21 12.64
C PHE A 189 16.02 -5.92 12.93
N VAL A 190 16.88 -6.20 11.94
CA VAL A 190 18.25 -6.72 12.15
C VAL A 190 19.34 -5.64 12.06
N VAL A 191 19.04 -4.46 11.48
CA VAL A 191 19.97 -3.31 11.48
C VAL A 191 19.65 -2.28 12.54
N LEU A 192 18.38 -2.16 12.94
CA LEU A 192 17.94 -1.48 14.14
C LEU A 192 18.49 -2.18 15.39
N ASN A 193 18.95 -1.39 16.37
CA ASN A 193 19.54 -1.93 17.60
C ASN A 193 19.33 -0.97 18.78
N THR A 194 19.00 -1.53 19.95
CA THR A 194 18.97 -0.83 21.24
C THR A 194 19.43 -1.79 22.36
N GLU A 195 19.55 -1.31 23.60
CA GLU A 195 19.90 -2.16 24.75
C GLU A 195 18.74 -3.12 25.12
N GLY A 196 19.07 -4.33 25.58
CA GLY A 196 18.09 -5.37 25.92
C GLY A 196 17.46 -6.12 24.73
N TYR A 197 17.49 -5.55 23.52
CA TYR A 197 16.85 -6.13 22.33
C TYR A 197 17.52 -7.45 21.89
N ARG A 198 16.76 -8.55 21.85
CA ARG A 198 17.29 -9.89 21.55
C ARG A 198 17.34 -10.23 20.06
N GLY A 199 16.69 -9.44 19.21
CA GLY A 199 16.72 -9.59 17.75
C GLY A 199 15.37 -9.89 17.09
N TYR A 200 15.44 -10.16 15.80
CA TYR A 200 14.31 -10.26 14.87
C TYR A 200 13.92 -11.71 14.60
N ILE A 201 12.61 -11.98 14.56
CA ILE A 201 12.01 -13.26 14.15
C ILE A 201 11.13 -12.99 12.91
N PRO A 202 11.50 -13.49 11.71
CA PRO A 202 10.63 -13.40 10.54
C PRO A 202 9.39 -14.27 10.74
N ILE A 203 8.20 -13.72 10.51
CA ILE A 203 6.92 -14.45 10.66
C ILE A 203 6.88 -15.70 9.78
N ASP A 204 7.38 -15.60 8.53
CA ASP A 204 7.48 -16.73 7.59
C ASP A 204 8.39 -17.89 8.08
N ASP A 205 9.29 -17.63 9.04
CA ASP A 205 10.19 -18.62 9.64
C ASP A 205 9.62 -19.27 10.92
N MET A 206 8.41 -18.88 11.35
CA MET A 206 7.65 -19.59 12.38
C MET A 206 7.15 -20.94 11.87
N VAL A 207 7.32 -21.99 12.69
CA VAL A 207 6.89 -23.36 12.38
C VAL A 207 6.13 -23.95 13.55
N TRP A 208 4.83 -24.18 13.35
CA TRP A 208 4.01 -24.95 14.27
C TRP A 208 4.24 -26.44 14.02
N THR A 209 4.44 -27.22 15.08
CA THR A 209 4.39 -28.68 15.02
C THR A 209 3.31 -29.20 15.95
N SER A 210 2.63 -30.26 15.53
CA SER A 210 1.65 -30.97 16.36
C SER A 210 2.07 -32.43 16.51
N THR A 211 2.03 -32.93 17.76
CA THR A 211 2.17 -34.34 18.10
C THR A 211 0.82 -34.95 18.43
N SER A 212 0.52 -36.12 17.86
CA SER A 212 -0.68 -36.88 18.19
C SER A 212 -0.39 -37.86 19.33
N PRO A 213 -1.39 -38.20 20.18
CA PRO A 213 -1.20 -39.21 21.23
C PRO A 213 -0.98 -40.64 20.69
N ALA A 214 -1.15 -40.87 19.39
CA ALA A 214 -0.82 -42.16 18.76
C ALA A 214 0.70 -42.33 18.54
N ASP A 215 1.43 -41.23 18.37
CA ASP A 215 2.88 -41.26 18.14
C ASP A 215 3.66 -41.55 19.43
N GLU A 216 3.19 -41.05 20.57
CA GLU A 216 3.80 -41.28 21.90
C GLU A 216 3.80 -42.77 22.27
N ALA A 217 2.73 -43.51 21.92
CA ALA A 217 2.62 -44.95 22.17
C ALA A 217 3.55 -45.82 21.29
N GLY A 218 4.12 -45.26 20.22
CA GLY A 218 5.03 -45.97 19.31
C GLY A 218 6.49 -46.03 19.78
N ALA A 219 6.88 -45.15 20.72
CA ALA A 219 8.29 -44.93 21.08
C ALA A 219 8.87 -45.97 22.07
N GLU A 220 8.06 -46.55 22.94
CA GLU A 220 8.55 -47.37 24.08
C GLU A 220 8.82 -48.86 23.73
N ASN A 221 8.43 -49.32 22.53
CA ASN A 221 8.40 -50.76 22.19
C ASN A 221 9.53 -51.25 21.24
N ASN A 222 10.67 -50.57 21.18
CA ASN A 222 11.84 -51.00 20.38
C ASN A 222 13.15 -50.97 21.20
N ALA A 223 13.15 -51.68 22.33
CA ALA A 223 14.29 -51.79 23.25
C ALA A 223 14.69 -53.26 23.53
N ASP A 224 14.65 -54.12 22.49
CA ASP A 224 15.43 -55.37 22.40
C ASP A 224 15.21 -56.04 21.02
N ASP A 225 16.21 -55.96 20.12
CA ASP A 225 16.62 -57.10 19.28
C ASP A 225 18.02 -56.86 18.67
N ASP A 226 18.87 -57.89 18.64
CA ASP A 226 20.28 -57.80 18.23
C ASP A 226 20.53 -58.47 16.87
N PHE A 227 20.55 -57.69 15.77
CA PHE A 227 21.15 -58.14 14.52
C PHE A 227 21.55 -57.00 13.56
N GLN A 228 22.86 -56.75 13.39
CA GLN A 228 23.36 -55.68 12.50
C GLN A 228 23.58 -56.16 11.06
N VAL A 229 22.58 -55.99 10.18
CA VAL A 229 22.71 -56.29 8.73
C VAL A 229 23.19 -55.06 7.94
N VAL A 230 24.47 -55.06 7.56
CA VAL A 230 25.09 -53.97 6.78
C VAL A 230 24.66 -54.02 5.31
N SER A 231 23.94 -53.00 4.84
CA SER A 231 23.70 -52.75 3.41
C SER A 231 24.18 -51.35 3.00
N ARG A 232 24.65 -51.21 1.74
CA ARG A 232 25.29 -49.99 1.22
C ARG A 232 24.28 -49.05 0.53
N PRO A 233 24.48 -47.72 0.58
CA PRO A 233 23.41 -46.75 0.34
C PRO A 233 23.00 -46.63 -1.13
N LYS A 234 21.69 -46.45 -1.36
CA LYS A 234 21.13 -46.12 -2.68
C LYS A 234 19.88 -45.24 -2.55
N ALA A 235 19.98 -44.01 -3.05
CA ALA A 235 18.92 -43.01 -3.27
C ALA A 235 18.05 -42.61 -2.05
N ASN A 236 18.12 -41.33 -1.66
CA ASN A 236 17.27 -40.75 -0.61
C ASN A 236 15.78 -40.75 -1.00
N ARG A 237 15.02 -41.74 -0.54
CA ARG A 237 13.63 -41.51 -0.14
C ARG A 237 13.66 -40.84 1.23
N ARG A 238 13.11 -39.63 1.36
CA ARG A 238 12.79 -39.06 2.68
C ARG A 238 11.80 -39.99 3.37
N ALA A 239 12.11 -40.42 4.60
CA ALA A 239 11.11 -41.03 5.45
C ALA A 239 10.05 -39.97 5.82
N GLN A 240 8.78 -40.33 5.76
CA GLN A 240 7.70 -39.52 6.31
C GLN A 240 7.50 -39.92 7.77
N THR A 241 8.14 -39.21 8.69
CA THR A 241 7.76 -39.20 10.12
C THR A 241 6.51 -38.35 10.29
N GLY A 242 5.53 -38.83 11.06
CA GLY A 242 4.14 -38.34 11.11
C GLY A 242 3.88 -36.99 11.77
N VAL A 243 4.76 -36.01 11.65
CA VAL A 243 4.55 -34.67 12.24
C VAL A 243 3.80 -33.77 11.24
N ASN A 244 2.57 -33.40 11.60
CA ASN A 244 1.80 -32.38 10.89
C ASN A 244 2.38 -30.98 11.21
N ALA A 245 3.41 -30.57 10.47
CA ALA A 245 4.07 -29.29 10.61
C ALA A 245 3.39 -28.19 9.78
N GLY A 246 2.79 -27.21 10.45
CA GLY A 246 2.32 -25.96 9.87
C GLY A 246 3.46 -24.94 9.74
N ARG A 247 3.32 -23.99 8.81
CA ARG A 247 4.27 -22.88 8.64
C ARG A 247 3.54 -21.54 8.68
N GLY A 248 4.20 -20.52 9.22
CA GLY A 248 3.63 -19.19 9.37
C GLY A 248 2.73 -19.06 10.60
N LEU A 249 1.76 -18.14 10.52
CA LEU A 249 0.95 -17.71 11.67
C LEU A 249 -0.07 -18.76 12.11
N VAL A 250 -0.73 -19.42 11.17
CA VAL A 250 -1.95 -20.19 11.43
C VAL A 250 -1.60 -21.51 12.16
N PRO A 251 -2.11 -21.74 13.40
CA PRO A 251 -1.87 -22.97 14.13
C PRO A 251 -2.63 -24.16 13.53
N PRO A 252 -2.09 -25.39 13.59
CA PRO A 252 -2.82 -26.62 13.33
C PRO A 252 -4.06 -26.74 14.23
N THR A 253 -5.13 -27.35 13.72
CA THR A 253 -6.43 -27.46 14.42
C THR A 253 -6.48 -28.54 15.51
N GLU A 254 -5.49 -29.45 15.58
CA GLU A 254 -5.52 -30.63 16.45
C GLU A 254 -4.14 -30.95 17.03
N GLY A 255 -4.14 -31.60 18.22
CA GLY A 255 -2.96 -32.19 18.87
C GLY A 255 -2.17 -31.26 19.80
N LYS A 256 -1.03 -31.74 20.33
CA LYS A 256 -0.16 -30.95 21.22
C LYS A 256 0.70 -30.00 20.38
N LEU A 257 0.28 -28.74 20.28
CA LEU A 257 1.01 -27.68 19.59
C LEU A 257 2.36 -27.37 20.26
N HIS A 258 3.37 -27.13 19.43
CA HIS A 258 4.67 -26.58 19.80
C HIS A 258 5.09 -25.58 18.71
N LEU A 259 5.74 -24.48 19.08
CA LEU A 259 6.13 -23.42 18.15
C LEU A 259 7.66 -23.28 18.09
N SER A 260 8.25 -23.63 16.95
CA SER A 260 9.64 -23.35 16.62
C SER A 260 9.73 -21.96 15.98
N VAL A 261 10.59 -21.08 16.50
CA VAL A 261 10.91 -19.77 15.90
C VAL A 261 12.40 -19.66 15.57
N THR A 262 12.75 -18.84 14.58
CA THR A 262 14.14 -18.57 14.21
C THR A 262 14.43 -17.08 14.39
N ALA A 263 15.36 -16.76 15.28
CA ALA A 263 15.76 -15.40 15.61
C ALA A 263 17.12 -15.05 14.98
N TYR A 264 17.28 -13.79 14.54
CA TYR A 264 18.50 -13.21 14.00
C TYR A 264 18.81 -11.93 14.80
N SER A 265 19.94 -11.88 15.50
CA SER A 265 20.32 -10.71 16.33
C SER A 265 21.20 -9.72 15.55
N PRO A 266 21.06 -8.39 15.77
CA PRO A 266 21.98 -7.39 15.22
C PRO A 266 23.45 -7.68 15.56
N THR A 267 23.72 -8.13 16.79
CA THR A 267 25.08 -8.48 17.26
C THR A 267 25.72 -9.59 16.41
N ALA A 268 24.99 -10.64 16.05
CA ALA A 268 25.50 -11.71 15.19
C ALA A 268 25.80 -11.23 13.76
N LEU A 269 24.95 -10.36 13.21
CA LEU A 269 25.15 -9.75 11.90
C LEU A 269 26.38 -8.82 11.89
N ALA A 270 26.52 -7.99 12.92
CA ALA A 270 27.67 -7.10 13.13
C ALA A 270 28.99 -7.88 13.28
N GLN A 271 28.99 -8.96 14.05
CA GLN A 271 30.15 -9.86 14.19
C GLN A 271 30.53 -10.55 12.86
N HIS A 272 29.55 -10.97 12.06
CA HIS A 272 29.78 -11.58 10.74
C HIS A 272 30.47 -10.60 9.78
N PHE A 273 29.96 -9.36 9.71
CA PHE A 273 30.56 -8.29 8.91
C PHE A 273 31.87 -7.73 9.52
N LYS A 274 32.13 -7.97 10.80
CA LYS A 274 33.23 -7.39 11.60
C LYS A 274 33.14 -5.86 11.64
N LEU A 275 31.97 -5.38 12.07
CA LEU A 275 31.65 -3.96 12.30
C LEU A 275 31.09 -3.78 13.73
N PRO A 276 31.20 -2.58 14.32
CA PRO A 276 30.36 -2.17 15.44
C PRO A 276 28.87 -2.28 15.10
N VAL A 277 28.04 -2.74 16.05
CA VAL A 277 26.60 -2.92 15.84
C VAL A 277 25.88 -1.60 15.54
N THR A 278 26.37 -0.49 16.10
CA THR A 278 25.90 0.89 15.87
C THR A 278 26.12 1.39 14.44
N LEU A 279 26.87 0.67 13.59
CA LEU A 279 27.06 1.01 12.18
C LEU A 279 26.24 0.13 11.21
N LEU A 280 25.38 -0.76 11.72
CA LEU A 280 24.42 -1.48 10.89
C LEU A 280 23.37 -0.57 10.22
N PRO A 281 22.82 0.48 10.86
CA PRO A 281 21.97 1.47 10.19
C PRO A 281 22.65 2.09 8.96
N LEU A 282 23.92 2.49 9.10
CA LEU A 282 24.72 3.08 8.03
C LEU A 282 25.00 2.07 6.89
N LEU A 283 25.28 0.81 7.22
CA LEU A 283 25.38 -0.25 6.21
C LEU A 283 24.07 -0.43 5.44
N GLY A 284 22.93 -0.34 6.15
CA GLY A 284 21.59 -0.37 5.56
C GLY A 284 21.35 0.79 4.59
N ALA A 285 21.65 2.02 5.00
CA ALA A 285 21.53 3.21 4.15
C ALA A 285 22.45 3.13 2.91
N ILE A 286 23.73 2.79 3.07
CA ILE A 286 24.70 2.70 1.96
C ILE A 286 24.29 1.65 0.91
N VAL A 287 23.80 0.48 1.32
CA VAL A 287 23.33 -0.57 0.40
C VAL A 287 21.98 -0.22 -0.21
N GLY A 288 21.14 0.46 0.56
CA GLY A 288 19.82 0.94 0.20
C GLY A 288 18.77 0.45 1.17
N ASN A 289 18.20 1.37 1.96
CA ASN A 289 16.99 1.16 2.75
C ASN A 289 15.78 1.84 2.08
N ASP A 290 14.59 1.75 2.68
CA ASP A 290 13.38 2.31 2.05
C ASP A 290 13.40 3.85 1.94
N PHE A 291 14.20 4.55 2.77
CA PHE A 291 14.40 6.01 2.70
C PHE A 291 15.33 6.41 1.55
N THR A 292 16.45 5.72 1.34
CA THR A 292 17.44 6.08 0.29
C THR A 292 16.87 6.16 -1.12
N ALA A 293 15.82 5.39 -1.42
CA ALA A 293 15.16 5.38 -2.73
C ALA A 293 14.23 6.59 -2.96
N GLN A 294 13.90 7.34 -1.90
CA GLN A 294 12.95 8.46 -1.92
C GLN A 294 13.68 9.79 -2.20
N MET A 295 14.93 9.90 -1.74
CA MET A 295 15.82 11.04 -1.97
C MET A 295 16.49 11.00 -3.37
N GLU A 296 16.15 10.00 -4.20
CA GLU A 296 16.60 9.91 -5.59
C GLU A 296 15.83 10.88 -6.49
N SER A 297 16.41 12.06 -6.77
CA SER A 297 15.87 12.92 -7.83
C SER A 297 15.83 12.16 -9.18
N ASN A 298 14.88 12.50 -10.05
CA ASN A 298 14.51 11.78 -11.30
C ASN A 298 15.64 11.53 -12.34
N LYS A 299 16.91 11.85 -12.05
CA LYS A 299 18.05 11.79 -12.98
C LYS A 299 18.92 10.53 -12.82
N ARG A 300 19.22 10.04 -11.60
CA ARG A 300 20.08 8.86 -11.36
C ARG A 300 19.74 8.17 -10.03
N ARG A 301 19.84 6.83 -9.97
CA ARG A 301 19.73 6.06 -8.71
C ARG A 301 21.04 6.07 -7.92
N ILE A 302 21.01 6.37 -6.63
CA ILE A 302 22.19 6.40 -5.74
C ILE A 302 22.83 5.01 -5.68
N GLN A 303 22.03 3.96 -5.53
CA GLN A 303 22.49 2.55 -5.55
C GLN A 303 23.14 2.12 -6.89
N SER A 304 23.01 2.92 -7.95
CA SER A 304 23.64 2.68 -9.26
C SER A 304 24.91 3.51 -9.48
N LEU A 305 25.21 4.44 -8.56
CA LEU A 305 26.46 5.20 -8.49
C LEU A 305 27.46 4.51 -7.54
N LEU A 306 26.97 3.95 -6.42
CA LEU A 306 27.81 3.31 -5.40
C LEU A 306 28.25 1.88 -5.74
N PHE A 307 27.50 1.15 -6.58
CA PHE A 307 27.73 -0.28 -6.84
C PHE A 307 27.71 -0.65 -8.32
N GLU A 308 28.63 -1.54 -8.68
CA GLU A 308 28.73 -2.08 -10.04
C GLU A 308 27.46 -2.85 -10.43
N ARG A 309 27.06 -2.75 -11.70
CA ARG A 309 25.90 -3.48 -12.25
C ARG A 309 26.03 -5.01 -12.20
N GLN A 310 27.24 -5.53 -12.03
CA GLN A 310 27.55 -6.96 -11.93
C GLN A 310 27.53 -7.50 -10.49
N LEU A 311 27.51 -6.64 -9.47
CA LEU A 311 27.37 -7.06 -8.08
C LEU A 311 25.91 -7.35 -7.77
N SER A 312 25.61 -8.62 -7.45
CA SER A 312 24.31 -9.04 -6.93
C SER A 312 24.02 -8.36 -5.59
N VAL A 313 22.74 -8.24 -5.22
CA VAL A 313 22.31 -7.44 -4.06
C VAL A 313 22.94 -7.93 -2.75
N THR A 314 23.11 -9.24 -2.57
CA THR A 314 23.79 -9.82 -1.39
C THR A 314 25.29 -9.49 -1.36
N GLN A 315 25.97 -9.46 -2.52
CA GLN A 315 27.40 -9.08 -2.60
C GLN A 315 27.63 -7.59 -2.30
N ARG A 316 26.61 -6.73 -2.45
CA ARG A 316 26.70 -5.30 -2.09
C ARG A 316 26.83 -5.11 -0.58
N LEU A 317 26.17 -5.95 0.22
CA LEU A 317 26.31 -5.97 1.68
C LEU A 317 27.76 -6.28 2.10
N ASP A 318 28.33 -7.38 1.58
CA ASP A 318 29.73 -7.75 1.86
C ASP A 318 30.73 -6.68 1.41
N HIS A 319 30.47 -6.06 0.25
CA HIS A 319 31.32 -5.01 -0.32
C HIS A 319 31.28 -3.72 0.50
N ALA A 320 30.09 -3.19 0.79
CA ALA A 320 29.89 -1.99 1.61
C ALA A 320 30.47 -2.19 3.02
N ALA A 321 30.16 -3.32 3.67
CA ALA A 321 30.71 -3.65 4.98
C ALA A 321 32.25 -3.74 4.96
N SER A 322 32.84 -4.28 3.89
CA SER A 322 34.29 -4.31 3.74
C SER A 322 34.90 -2.92 3.47
N VAL A 323 34.17 -1.98 2.86
CA VAL A 323 34.66 -0.59 2.69
C VAL A 323 34.61 0.15 4.04
N ILE A 324 33.48 0.12 4.74
CA ILE A 324 33.32 0.73 6.08
C ILE A 324 34.45 0.24 7.02
N ARG A 325 34.67 -1.08 7.07
CA ARG A 325 35.76 -1.70 7.85
C ARG A 325 37.16 -1.24 7.42
N THR A 326 37.37 -0.94 6.14
CA THR A 326 38.67 -0.43 5.63
C THR A 326 38.90 1.03 6.02
N VAL A 327 37.84 1.83 6.18
CA VAL A 327 37.92 3.22 6.69
C VAL A 327 38.15 3.22 8.20
N LEU A 328 37.46 2.35 8.95
CA LEU A 328 37.64 2.20 10.41
C LEU A 328 39.03 1.65 10.79
N THR A 329 39.56 0.68 10.02
CA THR A 329 40.87 0.06 10.28
C THR A 329 41.84 0.26 9.11
N PRO A 330 42.39 1.49 8.93
CA PRO A 330 43.30 1.79 7.82
C PRO A 330 44.60 0.98 7.95
N ASN A 331 44.97 0.28 6.88
CA ASN A 331 46.12 -0.64 6.88
C ASN A 331 47.45 0.10 7.15
N PRO A 332 48.21 -0.25 8.21
CA PRO A 332 49.38 0.52 8.66
C PRO A 332 50.53 0.61 7.64
N ASN A 333 50.51 -0.23 6.59
CA ASN A 333 51.52 -0.20 5.54
C ASN A 333 51.35 0.96 4.53
N HIS A 334 50.20 1.64 4.49
CA HIS A 334 49.92 2.70 3.51
C HIS A 334 50.15 4.13 4.06
N ARG A 335 51.39 4.61 3.96
CA ARG A 335 51.91 5.88 4.53
C ARG A 335 51.24 7.20 4.06
N LYS A 336 50.16 7.19 3.26
CA LYS A 336 49.60 8.40 2.62
C LYS A 336 48.20 8.84 3.07
N SER A 337 47.48 8.05 3.88
CA SER A 337 46.11 8.37 4.33
C SER A 337 45.94 8.16 5.83
N ARG A 338 46.95 8.54 6.62
CA ARG A 338 47.00 8.33 8.08
C ARG A 338 46.34 9.48 8.85
N HIS A 339 45.09 9.79 8.50
CA HIS A 339 44.19 10.57 9.34
C HIS A 339 43.24 9.59 10.02
N GLU A 340 43.18 9.62 11.34
CA GLU A 340 42.16 8.89 12.09
C GLU A 340 40.76 9.44 11.76
N VAL A 341 39.72 8.68 12.08
CA VAL A 341 38.33 9.03 11.75
C VAL A 341 37.78 9.86 12.90
N GLY A 342 37.90 11.19 12.80
CA GLY A 342 37.58 12.12 13.89
C GLY A 342 36.09 12.34 14.14
N SER A 343 35.23 12.01 13.17
CA SER A 343 33.77 12.07 13.29
C SER A 343 33.13 10.93 12.49
N VAL A 344 31.81 10.73 12.59
CA VAL A 344 31.12 9.82 11.66
C VAL A 344 30.72 10.51 10.36
N MET A 345 30.69 11.84 10.28
CA MET A 345 30.66 12.53 8.98
C MET A 345 31.89 12.16 8.15
N ASP A 346 33.11 12.17 8.75
CA ASP A 346 34.33 11.64 8.13
C ASP A 346 34.16 10.18 7.68
N LEU A 347 33.53 9.33 8.51
CA LEU A 347 33.34 7.92 8.19
C LEU A 347 32.45 7.74 6.95
N ILE A 348 31.33 8.47 6.91
CA ILE A 348 30.36 8.42 5.80
C ILE A 348 30.99 9.01 4.54
N GLU A 349 31.55 10.23 4.60
CA GLU A 349 32.19 10.89 3.46
C GLU A 349 33.33 10.05 2.88
N ARG A 350 34.25 9.55 3.71
CA ARG A 350 35.37 8.71 3.25
C ARG A 350 34.86 7.38 2.66
N THR A 351 33.80 6.80 3.22
CA THR A 351 33.19 5.56 2.70
C THR A 351 32.53 5.78 1.34
N VAL A 352 31.72 6.84 1.20
CA VAL A 352 31.07 7.23 -0.06
C VAL A 352 32.11 7.54 -1.13
N ASN A 353 33.15 8.31 -0.81
CA ASN A 353 34.25 8.59 -1.74
C ASN A 353 35.01 7.33 -2.18
N ILE A 354 35.23 6.33 -1.30
CA ILE A 354 35.88 5.06 -1.67
C ILE A 354 34.98 4.14 -2.51
N LEU A 355 33.65 4.28 -2.41
CA LEU A 355 32.71 3.59 -3.30
C LEU A 355 32.68 4.27 -4.68
N LEU A 356 32.55 5.60 -4.74
CA LEU A 356 32.49 6.37 -5.99
C LEU A 356 33.81 6.35 -6.78
N SER A 357 34.96 6.47 -6.11
CA SER A 357 36.29 6.56 -6.77
C SER A 357 36.74 5.29 -7.52
N ARG A 358 35.99 4.19 -7.43
CA ARG A 358 36.24 2.96 -8.21
C ARG A 358 35.67 3.02 -9.62
N PHE A 359 34.78 3.96 -9.90
CA PHE A 359 34.25 4.22 -11.23
C PHE A 359 35.11 5.28 -11.92
N GLU A 360 35.57 4.99 -13.13
CA GLU A 360 36.53 5.85 -13.84
C GLU A 360 35.93 7.21 -14.21
N SER A 361 36.21 8.23 -13.37
CA SER A 361 36.30 9.64 -13.73
C SER A 361 35.15 10.21 -14.59
N THR A 362 33.88 9.98 -14.20
CA THR A 362 32.73 10.48 -14.97
C THR A 362 31.78 11.41 -14.20
N ALA A 363 32.06 12.71 -14.26
CA ALA A 363 31.08 13.80 -14.13
C ALA A 363 30.13 13.76 -12.91
N MET A 364 30.74 13.56 -11.74
CA MET A 364 30.40 13.98 -10.37
C MET A 364 30.75 15.45 -10.01
N GLY A 365 29.81 16.35 -9.70
CA GLY A 365 30.17 17.62 -9.03
C GLY A 365 30.42 17.43 -7.51
N PRO A 366 31.28 18.22 -6.83
CA PRO A 366 31.46 18.07 -5.37
C PRO A 366 30.16 18.28 -4.58
N GLY A 367 29.29 19.19 -5.01
CA GLY A 367 27.94 19.35 -4.44
C GLY A 367 27.00 18.17 -4.69
N GLU A 368 27.18 17.41 -5.79
CA GLU A 368 26.42 16.17 -6.01
C GLU A 368 26.93 15.03 -5.12
N ILE A 369 28.21 15.05 -4.70
CA ILE A 369 28.77 14.11 -3.73
C ILE A 369 28.29 14.46 -2.32
N ALA A 370 28.29 15.75 -1.96
CA ALA A 370 27.71 16.23 -0.70
C ALA A 370 26.25 15.79 -0.56
N GLN A 371 25.40 16.07 -1.56
CA GLN A 371 24.00 15.63 -1.55
C GLN A 371 23.83 14.09 -1.40
N VAL A 372 24.76 13.28 -1.91
CA VAL A 372 24.74 11.81 -1.69
C VAL A 372 25.17 11.44 -0.26
N VAL A 373 26.11 12.18 0.35
CA VAL A 373 26.47 12.03 1.77
C VAL A 373 25.29 12.43 2.66
N ASP A 374 24.69 13.60 2.44
CA ASP A 374 23.57 14.13 3.22
C ASP A 374 22.36 13.17 3.18
N ASN A 375 22.02 12.67 1.98
CA ASN A 375 20.97 11.66 1.80
C ASN A 375 21.26 10.34 2.56
N ILE A 376 22.53 9.96 2.72
CA ILE A 376 22.93 8.76 3.47
C ILE A 376 22.95 9.03 4.98
N VAL A 377 23.31 10.24 5.42
CA VAL A 377 23.21 10.68 6.82
C VAL A 377 21.76 10.63 7.27
N GLU A 378 20.87 11.29 6.54
CA GLU A 378 19.44 11.36 6.83
C GLU A 378 18.82 9.95 6.89
N ALA A 379 19.01 9.15 5.84
CA ALA A 379 18.54 7.76 5.79
C ALA A 379 19.20 6.82 6.82
N THR A 380 20.30 7.23 7.48
CA THR A 380 20.90 6.52 8.62
C THR A 380 20.24 6.93 9.93
N LEU A 381 19.93 8.23 10.10
CA LEU A 381 19.31 8.78 11.31
C LEU A 381 17.88 8.27 11.52
N GLN A 382 17.13 8.03 10.44
CA GLN A 382 15.80 7.39 10.48
C GLN A 382 15.79 5.97 11.11
N TYR A 383 16.95 5.30 11.21
CA TYR A 383 17.13 4.03 11.93
C TYR A 383 17.94 4.18 13.24
N ALA A 384 18.25 5.40 13.68
CA ALA A 384 19.02 5.65 14.88
C ALA A 384 18.09 5.84 16.09
N ILE A 385 17.84 4.77 16.85
CA ILE A 385 17.06 4.79 18.09
C ILE A 385 17.80 5.59 19.19
N PRO A 386 17.14 6.48 19.96
CA PRO A 386 17.77 7.15 21.10
C PRO A 386 18.17 6.18 22.22
N LYS A 387 19.25 6.49 22.97
CA LYS A 387 19.55 5.75 24.20
C LYS A 387 18.59 6.23 25.32
N PRO A 388 17.84 5.34 25.98
CA PRO A 388 16.92 5.76 27.05
C PRO A 388 17.70 6.31 28.25
N GLY A 389 17.35 7.52 28.67
CA GLY A 389 17.97 8.15 29.84
C GLY A 389 17.58 7.46 31.15
N VAL A 390 18.59 7.01 31.90
CA VAL A 390 18.50 6.36 33.23
C VAL A 390 17.93 4.93 33.21
N THR A 391 18.81 3.98 33.53
CA THR A 391 18.44 2.59 33.86
C THR A 391 17.66 2.54 35.18
N GLY A 392 16.38 2.14 35.12
CA GLY A 392 15.52 1.98 36.31
C GLY A 392 14.19 2.75 36.28
N ALA A 393 13.86 3.43 35.19
CA ALA A 393 12.52 3.99 34.99
C ALA A 393 11.44 2.90 34.90
N SER A 394 10.18 3.28 35.13
CA SER A 394 9.01 2.49 34.72
C SER A 394 9.06 2.22 33.20
N LEU A 395 8.58 1.04 32.77
CA LEU A 395 8.48 0.67 31.34
C LEU A 395 7.82 1.80 30.52
N TRP A 396 6.79 2.40 31.12
CA TRP A 396 6.07 3.58 30.62
C TRP A 396 6.47 4.80 31.46
N PRO A 397 7.12 5.83 30.89
CA PRO A 397 7.53 7.02 31.64
C PRO A 397 6.40 8.04 31.81
N SER A 398 5.33 7.94 31.02
CA SER A 398 4.14 8.78 31.06
C SER A 398 2.92 8.04 30.48
N PRO A 399 1.68 8.48 30.76
CA PRO A 399 0.51 8.01 30.01
C PRO A 399 0.48 8.56 28.57
N VAL A 400 1.14 9.69 28.32
CA VAL A 400 1.12 10.40 27.02
C VAL A 400 1.87 9.65 25.93
N CYS A 401 3.07 9.16 26.24
CA CYS A 401 3.86 8.30 25.36
C CYS A 401 4.52 7.17 26.15
N ALA A 402 4.44 5.97 25.59
CA ALA A 402 5.01 4.74 26.13
C ALA A 402 6.55 4.75 26.12
N LEU A 403 7.17 5.45 25.16
CA LEU A 403 8.62 5.54 25.02
C LEU A 403 9.16 6.87 25.56
N HIS A 404 8.63 7.99 25.09
CA HIS A 404 9.15 9.32 25.38
C HIS A 404 8.58 9.93 26.67
N ARG A 405 9.40 10.74 27.37
CA ARG A 405 8.89 11.66 28.40
C ARG A 405 8.17 12.83 27.72
N PRO A 406 7.18 13.48 28.34
CA PRO A 406 6.46 14.62 27.75
C PRO A 406 7.40 15.74 27.27
N ASP A 407 8.46 16.00 28.03
CA ASP A 407 9.50 17.01 27.76
C ASP A 407 10.31 16.80 26.46
N VAL A 408 10.28 15.59 25.87
CA VAL A 408 11.07 15.25 24.67
C VAL A 408 10.25 14.51 23.59
N CYS A 409 8.91 14.55 23.68
CA CYS A 409 8.03 13.77 22.82
C CYS A 409 7.49 14.62 21.64
N PRO A 410 7.86 14.34 20.37
CA PRO A 410 7.40 15.13 19.21
C PRO A 410 5.88 15.06 18.99
N PHE A 411 5.25 14.00 19.50
CA PHE A 411 3.79 13.80 19.49
C PHE A 411 3.01 14.90 20.22
N LEU A 412 3.59 15.52 21.26
CA LEU A 412 2.89 16.55 22.04
C LEU A 412 2.79 17.90 21.31
N PRO A 413 3.87 18.48 20.74
CA PRO A 413 3.77 19.67 19.91
C PRO A 413 2.77 19.54 18.76
N MET A 414 2.76 18.39 18.06
CA MET A 414 1.78 18.09 17.01
C MET A 414 0.33 18.23 17.48
N LEU A 415 0.01 17.74 18.68
CA LEU A 415 -1.33 17.82 19.26
C LEU A 415 -1.58 19.09 20.10
N SER A 416 -0.70 20.10 20.00
CA SER A 416 -0.79 21.34 20.78
C SER A 416 -0.80 22.61 19.93
N ARG A 417 -0.88 22.53 18.59
CA ARG A 417 -0.81 23.72 17.72
C ARG A 417 -1.88 24.75 18.04
N GLN A 418 -3.13 24.33 18.21
CA GLN A 418 -4.24 25.23 18.57
C GLN A 418 -4.04 25.89 19.96
N LEU A 419 -3.47 25.15 20.92
CA LEU A 419 -3.09 25.71 22.22
C LEU A 419 -2.01 26.79 22.05
N PHE A 420 -0.99 26.52 21.22
CA PHE A 420 0.09 27.48 20.95
C PHE A 420 -0.38 28.71 20.14
N HIS A 421 -1.36 28.57 19.24
CA HIS A 421 -1.99 29.73 18.58
C HIS A 421 -2.81 30.56 19.58
N GLN A 422 -3.65 29.95 20.41
CA GLN A 422 -4.42 30.72 21.41
C GLN A 422 -3.52 31.40 22.46
N LEU A 423 -2.38 30.79 22.82
CA LEU A 423 -1.36 31.40 23.67
C LEU A 423 -0.64 32.61 23.04
N GLN A 424 -0.76 32.84 21.72
CA GLN A 424 -0.28 34.07 21.07
C GLN A 424 -1.30 35.20 21.19
N ASP A 425 -2.60 34.88 21.24
CA ASP A 425 -3.70 35.84 21.35
C ASP A 425 -4.11 36.13 22.82
N ARG A 426 -3.76 35.25 23.76
CA ARG A 426 -4.15 35.29 25.19
C ARG A 426 -3.00 34.77 26.07
N ASP A 427 -2.53 35.57 27.03
CA ASP A 427 -1.43 35.20 27.96
C ASP A 427 -1.80 34.10 29.01
N ILE A 428 -2.76 33.22 28.71
CA ILE A 428 -3.30 32.20 29.62
C ILE A 428 -3.61 30.92 28.83
N GLU A 429 -3.19 29.76 29.34
CA GLU A 429 -3.53 28.46 28.77
C GLU A 429 -5.04 28.16 28.86
N ASP A 430 -5.66 27.73 27.76
CA ASP A 430 -7.06 27.31 27.76
C ASP A 430 -7.20 25.89 28.35
N GLU A 431 -7.71 25.81 29.58
CA GLU A 431 -7.97 24.53 30.27
C GLU A 431 -8.86 23.58 29.47
N GLY A 432 -9.75 24.11 28.62
CA GLY A 432 -10.59 23.34 27.71
C GLY A 432 -9.78 22.65 26.63
N LEU A 433 -8.88 23.37 25.94
CA LEU A 433 -7.99 22.78 24.93
C LEU A 433 -7.01 21.76 25.53
N LEU A 434 -6.50 21.99 26.75
CA LEU A 434 -5.69 21.01 27.47
C LEU A 434 -6.45 19.67 27.64
N LEU A 435 -7.70 19.74 28.11
CA LEU A 435 -8.57 18.56 28.28
C LEU A 435 -9.01 17.92 26.95
N VAL A 436 -9.12 18.69 25.86
CA VAL A 436 -9.39 18.16 24.52
C VAL A 436 -8.20 17.36 24.01
N ARG A 437 -6.98 17.92 24.14
CA ARG A 437 -5.73 17.25 23.77
C ARG A 437 -5.55 15.93 24.52
N GLU A 438 -5.74 15.93 25.85
CA GLU A 438 -5.66 14.71 26.67
C GLU A 438 -6.62 13.63 26.19
N LYS A 439 -7.90 13.96 25.93
CA LYS A 439 -8.87 12.98 25.42
C LYS A 439 -8.53 12.42 24.04
N ILE A 440 -7.88 13.20 23.16
CA ILE A 440 -7.41 12.72 21.85
C ILE A 440 -6.22 11.77 22.02
N ILE A 441 -5.28 12.09 22.93
CA ILE A 441 -4.16 11.21 23.28
C ILE A 441 -4.69 9.88 23.84
N ASP A 442 -5.60 9.91 24.82
CA ASP A 442 -6.21 8.71 25.41
C ASP A 442 -6.97 7.89 24.37
N ALA A 443 -7.75 8.52 23.49
CA ALA A 443 -8.45 7.84 22.40
C ALA A 443 -7.48 7.20 21.39
N TYR A 444 -6.32 7.82 21.14
CA TYR A 444 -5.31 7.25 20.26
C TYR A 444 -4.56 6.08 20.92
N ARG A 445 -4.06 6.23 22.15
CA ARG A 445 -3.35 5.16 22.87
C ARG A 445 -4.24 3.95 23.19
N SER A 446 -5.53 4.18 23.42
CA SER A 446 -6.53 3.10 23.54
C SER A 446 -6.97 2.50 22.19
N GLY A 447 -6.43 2.96 21.05
CA GLY A 447 -6.79 2.48 19.71
C GLY A 447 -8.24 2.73 19.32
N MET A 448 -8.88 3.75 19.92
CA MET A 448 -10.21 4.25 19.57
C MET A 448 -10.17 5.39 18.56
N PHE A 449 -8.99 5.89 18.20
CA PHE A 449 -8.73 6.91 17.20
C PHE A 449 -7.75 6.36 16.15
N THR A 450 -8.08 6.49 14.87
CA THR A 450 -7.31 5.86 13.78
C THR A 450 -6.04 6.65 13.41
N PRO A 451 -4.92 5.95 13.07
CA PRO A 451 -3.74 6.59 12.48
C PRO A 451 -4.04 7.47 11.26
N LYS A 452 -5.12 7.19 10.51
CA LYS A 452 -5.57 8.06 9.41
C LYS A 452 -6.03 9.46 9.80
N ASN A 453 -6.44 9.65 11.05
CA ASN A 453 -6.70 10.99 11.59
C ASN A 453 -5.39 11.62 12.08
N MET A 454 -4.40 10.81 12.48
CA MET A 454 -3.04 11.27 12.78
C MET A 454 -2.29 11.73 11.52
N ASP A 455 -2.48 11.09 10.34
CA ASP A 455 -1.95 11.59 9.05
C ASP A 455 -2.34 13.07 8.82
N VAL A 456 -3.61 13.39 9.08
CA VAL A 456 -4.16 14.75 8.93
C VAL A 456 -3.55 15.70 9.96
N LEU A 457 -3.40 15.24 11.21
CA LEU A 457 -2.81 16.04 12.30
C LEU A 457 -1.29 16.22 12.18
N SER A 458 -0.57 15.27 11.59
CA SER A 458 0.89 15.33 11.47
C SER A 458 1.31 16.16 10.27
N THR A 459 0.82 15.79 9.08
CA THR A 459 1.34 16.26 7.79
C THR A 459 0.29 16.93 6.90
N ALA A 460 -0.92 17.16 7.42
CA ALA A 460 -2.07 17.65 6.66
C ALA A 460 -2.36 16.77 5.42
N THR A 461 -2.14 15.45 5.52
CA THR A 461 -2.43 14.52 4.42
C THR A 461 -3.55 13.54 4.76
N CYS A 462 -4.18 12.98 3.73
CA CYS A 462 -5.13 11.89 3.90
C CYS A 462 -4.96 10.83 2.83
N TRP A 463 -5.01 9.57 3.25
CA TRP A 463 -4.78 8.38 2.43
C TRP A 463 -6.03 7.45 2.42
N PRO A 464 -7.14 7.81 1.72
CA PRO A 464 -8.34 6.98 1.65
C PRO A 464 -8.03 5.58 1.08
N LYS A 465 -8.58 4.51 1.68
CA LYS A 465 -8.27 3.14 1.21
C LYS A 465 -9.07 2.81 -0.05
N MET A 466 -8.43 2.99 -1.19
CA MET A 466 -8.97 2.66 -2.52
C MET A 466 -9.13 1.16 -2.70
N PHE A 467 -10.33 0.62 -2.42
CA PHE A 467 -10.67 -0.78 -2.68
C PHE A 467 -11.17 -1.01 -4.13
N LEU A 468 -11.53 -2.25 -4.46
CA LEU A 468 -11.95 -2.71 -5.79
C LEU A 468 -13.18 -1.97 -6.34
N GLU A 469 -12.94 -0.85 -7.02
CA GLU A 469 -13.95 -0.03 -7.70
C GLU A 469 -13.72 0.02 -9.21
N ASN A 470 -14.76 0.35 -9.98
CA ASN A 470 -14.67 0.48 -11.43
C ASN A 470 -13.72 1.65 -11.80
N PRO A 471 -12.62 1.38 -12.54
CA PRO A 471 -11.63 2.40 -12.87
C PRO A 471 -12.15 3.46 -13.86
N ASP A 472 -13.18 3.16 -14.65
CA ASP A 472 -13.75 4.07 -15.63
C ASP A 472 -14.78 5.05 -15.02
N THR A 473 -15.10 4.91 -13.73
CA THR A 473 -15.93 5.87 -12.97
C THR A 473 -15.10 6.74 -12.03
N GLU A 474 -15.70 7.87 -11.61
CA GLU A 474 -15.17 8.70 -10.51
C GLU A 474 -15.00 7.87 -9.21
N THR A 475 -13.94 8.12 -8.45
CA THR A 475 -13.61 7.31 -7.28
C THR A 475 -14.58 7.51 -6.11
N VAL A 476 -14.92 6.42 -5.41
CA VAL A 476 -15.75 6.42 -4.19
C VAL A 476 -15.08 7.15 -3.03
N ALA A 477 -13.75 7.23 -3.01
CA ALA A 477 -12.99 7.98 -2.01
C ALA A 477 -13.36 9.48 -2.04
N ARG A 478 -13.58 10.01 -3.24
CA ARG A 478 -13.98 11.40 -3.52
C ARG A 478 -15.49 11.56 -3.45
N SER A 479 -16.23 10.85 -4.31
CA SER A 479 -17.68 11.04 -4.48
C SER A 479 -18.55 10.71 -3.27
N ILE A 480 -18.05 9.89 -2.34
CA ILE A 480 -18.80 9.42 -1.16
C ILE A 480 -18.09 9.76 0.16
N GLY A 481 -16.76 9.65 0.23
CA GLY A 481 -16.01 9.84 1.47
C GLY A 481 -15.55 11.28 1.74
N GLN A 482 -15.12 12.03 0.71
CA GLN A 482 -14.55 13.37 0.85
C GLN A 482 -15.50 14.37 1.57
N PRO A 483 -16.82 14.43 1.27
CA PRO A 483 -17.71 15.36 1.97
C PRO A 483 -17.92 15.04 3.46
N ILE A 484 -17.57 13.83 3.91
CA ILE A 484 -17.55 13.48 5.35
C ILE A 484 -16.20 13.85 5.97
N ARG A 485 -15.10 13.61 5.24
CA ARG A 485 -13.75 13.92 5.71
C ARG A 485 -13.49 15.43 5.79
N GLU A 486 -14.11 16.25 4.94
CA GLU A 486 -14.13 17.71 5.09
C GLU A 486 -14.52 18.13 6.52
N TRP A 487 -15.57 17.51 7.08
CA TRP A 487 -16.00 17.76 8.46
C TRP A 487 -15.02 17.20 9.50
N VAL A 488 -14.39 16.05 9.23
CA VAL A 488 -13.31 15.52 10.08
C VAL A 488 -12.17 16.54 10.17
N TYR A 489 -11.71 17.08 9.04
CA TYR A 489 -10.63 18.07 9.02
C TYR A 489 -10.98 19.33 9.82
N SER A 490 -12.20 19.83 9.68
CA SER A 490 -12.71 20.97 10.47
C SER A 490 -12.76 20.71 11.98
N ILE A 491 -13.16 19.50 12.40
CA ILE A 491 -13.24 19.11 13.82
C ILE A 491 -11.82 18.94 14.41
N LEU A 492 -10.88 18.42 13.61
CA LEU A 492 -9.49 18.23 14.04
C LEU A 492 -8.72 19.56 14.14
N ASP A 493 -8.97 20.51 13.22
CA ASP A 493 -8.37 21.85 13.30
C ASP A 493 -8.85 22.62 14.53
N ASP A 494 -10.17 22.62 14.78
CA ASP A 494 -10.79 23.24 15.96
C ASP A 494 -10.24 22.68 17.28
N ALA A 495 -10.04 21.34 17.34
CA ALA A 495 -9.66 20.63 18.55
C ALA A 495 -8.18 20.76 18.95
N VAL A 496 -7.24 20.66 17.99
CA VAL A 496 -5.79 20.60 18.27
C VAL A 496 -4.92 21.33 17.25
N GLY A 497 -5.48 21.77 16.10
CA GLY A 497 -4.79 22.56 15.09
C GLY A 497 -4.02 21.73 14.06
N LEU A 498 -4.40 21.86 12.79
CA LEU A 498 -3.68 21.28 11.66
C LEU A 498 -2.33 22.00 11.41
N PRO A 499 -1.40 21.39 10.67
CA PRO A 499 -0.26 22.10 10.11
C PRO A 499 -0.70 23.33 9.31
N ASP A 500 0.05 24.42 9.44
CA ASP A 500 -0.13 25.60 8.60
C ASP A 500 0.32 25.28 7.16
N PRO A 501 -0.33 25.85 6.13
CA PRO A 501 0.07 25.62 4.74
C PRO A 501 1.48 26.17 4.49
N PRO A 502 2.29 25.52 3.65
CA PRO A 502 3.62 26.02 3.31
C PRO A 502 3.52 27.44 2.76
N ALA A 503 4.45 28.31 3.18
CA ALA A 503 4.51 29.68 2.68
C ALA A 503 4.59 29.65 1.14
N PRO A 504 3.82 30.49 0.43
CA PRO A 504 3.92 30.55 -1.03
C PRO A 504 5.34 30.99 -1.42
N ASP A 505 5.93 30.31 -2.41
CA ASP A 505 7.25 30.65 -2.94
C ASP A 505 7.31 32.15 -3.28
N GLU A 506 8.01 32.96 -2.47
CA GLU A 506 8.19 34.37 -2.81
C GLU A 506 9.04 34.46 -4.07
N PRO A 507 8.57 35.15 -5.13
CA PRO A 507 9.32 35.23 -6.38
C PRO A 507 10.59 36.03 -6.13
N GLU A 508 11.76 35.38 -6.28
CA GLU A 508 13.10 35.93 -6.03
C GLU A 508 13.22 37.39 -6.53
N SER A 509 13.09 38.34 -5.62
CA SER A 509 13.02 39.76 -5.98
C SER A 509 14.41 40.39 -5.95
N ASP A 510 15.05 40.45 -7.12
CA ASP A 510 16.27 41.23 -7.37
C ASP A 510 16.11 42.68 -6.87
N HIS A 511 16.58 43.03 -5.66
CA HIS A 511 16.78 44.42 -5.28
C HIS A 511 18.00 44.68 -4.40
N GLU A 512 18.83 45.59 -4.91
CA GLU A 512 20.11 46.00 -4.35
C GLU A 512 19.96 46.94 -3.14
N SER A 513 20.83 46.74 -2.14
CA SER A 513 21.64 47.82 -1.54
C SER A 513 20.97 49.17 -1.27
N GLN A 514 20.23 49.32 -0.16
CA GLN A 514 19.97 50.65 0.43
C GLN A 514 20.36 50.72 1.91
N LEU A 515 21.29 51.64 2.19
CA LEU A 515 21.83 51.94 3.52
C LEU A 515 20.85 52.78 4.34
N GLN A 516 20.76 52.52 5.65
CA GLN A 516 20.33 53.48 6.68
C GLN A 516 21.10 53.20 8.01
N PRO A 517 21.18 54.17 8.95
CA PRO A 517 22.51 54.67 9.30
C PRO A 517 22.98 54.32 10.71
N MET A 518 24.28 54.56 10.92
CA MET A 518 24.99 54.46 12.20
C MET A 518 24.31 55.23 13.34
N LEU A 519 24.33 54.63 14.53
CA LEU A 519 24.47 55.36 15.79
C LEU A 519 25.76 54.88 16.48
N GLU A 520 26.53 55.84 17.00
CA GLU A 520 27.78 55.58 17.71
C GLU A 520 27.51 55.27 19.19
N ASP A 521 28.20 54.27 19.75
CA ASP A 521 28.70 54.37 21.13
C ASP A 521 30.13 53.81 21.21
N LYS A 522 30.88 54.10 22.28
CA LYS A 522 32.36 54.17 22.26
C LYS A 522 33.06 53.39 23.38
N GLY A 523 34.05 52.60 22.95
CA GLY A 523 35.14 52.09 23.80
C GLY A 523 34.82 50.77 24.52
N GLU A 524 35.81 49.97 24.90
CA GLU A 524 37.27 50.24 24.95
C GLU A 524 38.09 49.09 24.33
N GLU A 525 39.36 49.36 23.99
CA GLU A 525 40.31 48.35 23.49
C GLU A 525 40.95 47.58 24.66
N SER A 526 41.01 46.25 24.58
CA SER A 526 41.97 45.47 25.36
C SER A 526 42.25 44.11 24.72
N ASP A 527 43.38 43.98 24.02
CA ASP A 527 43.96 42.69 23.69
C ASP A 527 44.46 42.01 24.98
N GLN A 528 44.17 40.72 25.16
CA GLN A 528 45.01 39.81 25.95
C GLN A 528 44.72 38.34 25.59
N ASP A 529 45.79 37.58 25.39
CA ASP A 529 45.72 36.13 25.25
C ASP A 529 45.33 35.48 26.61
N GLU A 530 44.38 34.54 26.60
CA GLU A 530 44.20 33.60 27.71
C GLU A 530 44.22 32.16 27.20
N LEU A 531 44.73 31.25 28.04
CA LEU A 531 45.27 29.96 27.60
C LEU A 531 44.18 28.89 27.45
N VAL A 532 44.27 28.10 26.38
CA VAL A 532 43.61 26.79 26.31
C VAL A 532 44.34 25.85 27.26
N ASP A 533 43.75 25.57 28.42
CA ASP A 533 44.31 24.62 29.39
C ASP A 533 44.08 23.18 28.91
N VAL A 534 45.18 22.46 28.64
CA VAL A 534 45.15 21.10 28.10
C VAL A 534 45.10 20.10 29.25
N VAL A 535 43.90 19.88 29.76
CA VAL A 535 43.63 18.83 30.76
C VAL A 535 43.57 17.47 30.07
N GLU A 536 44.73 16.86 29.84
CA GLU A 536 44.82 15.40 29.66
C GLU A 536 44.29 14.72 30.95
N SER A 537 43.49 13.67 30.80
CA SER A 537 42.97 12.89 31.93
C SER A 537 42.82 11.43 31.54
N ASP A 538 43.94 10.71 31.67
CA ASP A 538 43.95 9.25 31.60
C ASP A 538 43.04 8.66 32.68
N SER A 539 42.15 7.75 32.27
CA SER A 539 41.51 6.78 33.16
C SER A 539 41.11 5.55 32.35
N GLU A 540 42.02 4.57 32.29
CA GLU A 540 41.70 3.21 31.89
C GLU A 540 40.64 2.62 32.84
N GLY A 541 39.67 1.82 32.36
CA GLY A 541 38.89 1.01 33.30
C GLY A 541 37.56 0.37 32.87
N GLU A 542 36.87 0.83 31.82
CA GLU A 542 35.56 0.27 31.44
C GLU A 542 35.50 -0.26 30.00
N SER A 543 34.55 -1.19 29.76
CA SER A 543 34.61 -2.17 28.66
C SER A 543 34.39 -1.57 27.26
N GLU A 544 35.34 -1.81 26.34
CA GLU A 544 35.40 -1.25 24.96
C GLU A 544 34.26 -1.67 23.99
N SER A 545 33.11 -2.16 24.46
CA SER A 545 32.11 -2.84 23.62
C SER A 545 30.85 -2.04 23.25
N ASN A 546 30.70 -0.77 23.65
CA ASN A 546 29.46 -0.01 23.40
C ASN A 546 29.62 1.52 23.18
N VAL A 547 30.71 1.95 22.53
CA VAL A 547 30.86 3.34 22.06
C VAL A 547 29.81 3.62 20.97
N ASP A 548 28.98 4.64 21.18
CA ASP A 548 27.93 5.03 20.23
C ASP A 548 28.47 6.04 19.21
N PHE A 549 28.97 5.50 18.11
CA PHE A 549 29.47 6.27 16.97
C PHE A 549 28.40 7.17 16.33
N LEU A 550 27.09 6.90 16.48
CA LEU A 550 26.04 7.76 15.90
C LEU A 550 25.64 8.93 16.81
N ALA A 551 25.99 8.92 18.10
CA ALA A 551 25.62 10.00 19.02
C ALA A 551 26.17 11.39 18.61
N PRO A 552 27.43 11.54 18.11
CA PRO A 552 27.95 12.83 17.66
C PRO A 552 27.26 13.37 16.39
N LEU A 553 26.72 12.52 15.51
CA LEU A 553 26.03 12.97 14.28
C LEU A 553 24.81 13.83 14.61
N ARG A 554 23.98 13.39 15.57
CA ARG A 554 22.76 14.11 15.97
C ARG A 554 23.09 15.54 16.41
N GLY A 555 23.99 15.68 17.38
CA GLY A 555 24.45 16.98 17.88
C GLY A 555 25.30 17.81 16.90
N GLN A 556 25.72 17.25 15.76
CA GLN A 556 26.28 18.01 14.64
C GLN A 556 25.18 18.47 13.67
N LEU A 557 24.15 17.66 13.42
CA LEU A 557 23.00 18.03 12.60
C LEU A 557 22.15 19.14 13.26
N ASP A 558 21.97 19.09 14.58
CA ASP A 558 21.30 20.14 15.35
C ASP A 558 22.02 21.50 15.20
N ARG A 559 23.36 21.49 15.13
CA ARG A 559 24.19 22.68 14.93
C ARG A 559 24.21 23.17 13.48
N LEU A 560 24.02 22.28 12.51
CA LEU A 560 23.90 22.64 11.09
C LEU A 560 22.54 23.29 10.77
N HIS A 561 21.52 23.07 11.61
CA HIS A 561 20.23 23.75 11.52
C HIS A 561 20.10 24.97 12.45
N GLY A 562 21.15 25.32 13.19
CA GLY A 562 21.12 26.40 14.19
C GLY A 562 22.47 27.06 14.41
N SER A 563 22.75 28.11 13.63
CA SER A 563 23.84 29.06 13.87
C SER A 563 23.27 30.34 14.51
N ASP A 564 23.35 30.44 15.85
CA ASP A 564 24.29 31.35 16.51
C ASP A 564 24.10 31.39 18.05
N ASP A 565 25.21 31.65 18.75
CA ASP A 565 25.36 32.04 20.16
C ASP A 565 24.92 31.08 21.30
N GLU A 566 25.23 31.53 22.53
CA GLU A 566 25.68 30.66 23.62
C GLU A 566 24.60 30.20 24.62
N ALA A 567 24.83 28.99 25.13
CA ALA A 567 24.46 28.47 26.45
C ALA A 567 23.17 28.97 27.16
N THR A 568 22.26 28.00 27.40
CA THR A 568 21.23 27.98 28.46
C THR A 568 19.81 28.42 28.09
N GLU A 569 19.21 27.83 27.05
CA GLU A 569 17.75 27.56 26.99
C GLU A 569 17.49 26.33 26.06
N PRO A 570 16.28 25.71 26.05
CA PRO A 570 16.00 24.51 25.26
C PRO A 570 15.94 24.80 23.74
N PRO A 571 16.11 23.80 22.87
CA PRO A 571 16.46 24.02 21.46
C PRO A 571 15.42 24.82 20.67
N ALA A 572 15.91 25.88 20.01
CA ALA A 572 15.10 26.85 19.28
C ALA A 572 14.54 26.37 17.92
N SER A 573 14.75 25.09 17.55
CA SER A 573 14.19 24.48 16.32
C SER A 573 12.67 24.29 16.34
N VAL A 574 11.99 24.61 17.46
CA VAL A 574 10.53 24.74 17.55
C VAL A 574 10.08 26.23 17.58
N SER A 575 11.01 27.18 17.48
CA SER A 575 10.74 28.63 17.53
C SER A 575 10.94 29.37 16.21
N SER A 576 11.19 28.67 15.10
CA SER A 576 11.18 29.25 13.75
C SER A 576 9.76 29.67 13.36
N HIS A 577 9.51 30.98 13.35
CA HIS A 577 8.28 31.66 12.92
C HIS A 577 7.02 31.42 13.78
N ARG A 578 6.86 32.28 14.80
CA ARG A 578 5.57 32.57 15.44
C ARG A 578 4.67 33.37 14.50
N THR A 579 4.04 32.71 13.52
CA THR A 579 3.14 33.35 12.54
C THR A 579 1.67 33.15 12.91
N HIS A 580 0.90 34.24 12.95
CA HIS A 580 -0.55 34.15 12.82
C HIS A 580 -0.90 33.51 11.47
N ARG A 581 -1.88 32.61 11.45
CA ARG A 581 -2.38 31.93 10.23
C ARG A 581 -2.84 32.95 9.18
N SER A 582 -2.05 33.10 8.12
CA SER A 582 -2.32 34.01 7.00
C SER A 582 -3.30 33.44 5.95
N ALA A 583 -3.48 32.12 5.95
CA ALA A 583 -4.33 31.36 5.04
C ALA A 583 -5.09 30.25 5.80
N PRO A 584 -6.26 29.80 5.31
CA PRO A 584 -6.94 28.63 5.88
C PRO A 584 -6.10 27.36 5.68
N PRO A 585 -6.11 26.40 6.62
CA PRO A 585 -5.39 25.15 6.45
C PRO A 585 -5.94 24.32 5.29
N VAL A 586 -5.07 23.52 4.67
CA VAL A 586 -5.35 22.75 3.45
C VAL A 586 -4.90 21.31 3.69
N VAL A 587 -5.79 20.34 3.45
CA VAL A 587 -5.48 18.91 3.55
C VAL A 587 -5.29 18.31 2.16
N THR A 588 -4.19 17.60 1.94
CA THR A 588 -3.89 16.94 0.65
C THR A 588 -4.39 15.50 0.64
N GLU A 589 -5.42 15.21 -0.16
CA GLU A 589 -5.93 13.86 -0.33
C GLU A 589 -5.25 13.12 -1.50
N TYR A 590 -4.67 11.95 -1.23
CA TYR A 590 -4.06 11.11 -2.26
C TYR A 590 -5.06 10.10 -2.83
N ILE A 591 -5.79 10.50 -3.87
CA ILE A 591 -6.89 9.73 -4.46
C ILE A 591 -6.60 9.21 -5.88
N ARG A 592 -7.39 8.24 -6.35
CA ARG A 592 -7.30 7.71 -7.71
C ARG A 592 -7.85 8.73 -8.72
N ARG A 593 -6.98 9.22 -9.62
CA ARG A 593 -7.35 9.93 -10.85
C ARG A 593 -7.04 9.06 -12.07
N GLY A 594 -8.05 8.29 -12.51
CA GLY A 594 -7.92 7.34 -13.63
C GLY A 594 -7.11 6.10 -13.23
N THR A 595 -5.91 5.96 -13.80
CA THR A 595 -4.98 4.83 -13.59
C THR A 595 -3.82 5.12 -12.65
N ARG A 596 -3.81 6.29 -11.99
CA ARG A 596 -2.76 6.71 -11.03
C ARG A 596 -3.38 7.27 -9.76
N VAL A 597 -2.61 7.25 -8.67
CA VAL A 597 -2.84 8.11 -7.50
C VAL A 597 -2.38 9.52 -7.85
N ALA A 598 -3.05 10.54 -7.33
CA ALA A 598 -2.66 11.94 -7.46
C ALA A 598 -3.14 12.74 -6.22
N PRO A 599 -2.41 13.78 -5.80
CA PRO A 599 -2.89 14.70 -4.77
C PRO A 599 -4.10 15.51 -5.27
N GLU A 600 -4.97 15.84 -4.33
CA GLU A 600 -6.08 16.78 -4.47
C GLU A 600 -6.21 17.58 -3.16
N GLU A 601 -5.95 18.89 -3.24
CA GLU A 601 -6.04 19.82 -2.11
C GLU A 601 -7.50 20.08 -1.72
N VAL A 602 -7.78 20.02 -0.42
CA VAL A 602 -9.07 20.32 0.20
C VAL A 602 -8.87 21.44 1.21
N VAL A 603 -9.37 22.64 0.90
CA VAL A 603 -9.34 23.79 1.82
C VAL A 603 -10.30 23.53 2.97
N VAL A 604 -9.81 23.55 4.20
CA VAL A 604 -10.61 23.25 5.39
C VAL A 604 -11.53 24.42 5.70
N THR A 605 -12.82 24.12 5.90
CA THR A 605 -13.81 25.11 6.33
C THR A 605 -13.78 25.21 7.86
N PRO A 606 -13.66 26.40 8.48
CA PRO A 606 -13.73 26.55 9.93
C PRO A 606 -15.01 25.94 10.53
N LEU A 607 -14.87 25.24 11.66
CA LEU A 607 -15.96 24.49 12.30
C LEU A 607 -17.18 25.38 12.62
N GLU A 608 -16.93 26.62 13.04
CA GLU A 608 -17.95 27.65 13.30
C GLU A 608 -19.01 27.74 12.18
N LYS A 609 -18.55 27.83 10.93
CA LYS A 609 -19.40 28.01 9.74
C LYS A 609 -20.20 26.75 9.42
N ILE A 610 -19.65 25.59 9.74
CA ILE A 610 -20.36 24.31 9.64
C ILE A 610 -21.45 24.26 10.70
N LEU A 611 -21.16 24.60 11.96
CA LEU A 611 -22.14 24.64 13.05
C LEU A 611 -23.27 25.66 12.78
N GLU A 612 -22.94 26.86 12.27
CA GLU A 612 -23.92 27.83 11.77
C GLU A 612 -24.84 27.21 10.70
N SER A 613 -24.29 26.50 9.71
CA SER A 613 -25.07 25.86 8.64
C SER A 613 -26.03 24.75 9.14
N LEU A 614 -25.74 24.17 10.32
CA LEU A 614 -26.58 23.18 11.01
C LEU A 614 -27.61 23.81 11.97
N GLY A 615 -27.68 25.14 12.03
CA GLY A 615 -28.49 25.89 12.99
C GLY A 615 -28.01 25.73 14.43
N LEU A 616 -26.69 25.64 14.64
CA LEU A 616 -26.02 25.47 15.93
C LEU A 616 -25.09 26.65 16.26
N ALA A 617 -25.41 27.87 15.81
CA ALA A 617 -24.56 29.05 16.05
C ALA A 617 -24.27 29.32 17.55
N ASN A 618 -25.16 28.89 18.45
CA ASN A 618 -24.97 28.94 19.90
C ASN A 618 -23.86 27.99 20.43
N TYR A 619 -23.21 27.23 19.55
CA TYR A 619 -22.03 26.44 19.90
C TYR A 619 -20.75 27.29 19.89
N ASN A 620 -20.78 28.45 19.23
CA ASN A 620 -19.66 29.36 19.02
C ASN A 620 -19.67 30.55 20.01
N GLU A 621 -20.42 30.46 21.11
CA GLU A 621 -20.46 31.51 22.15
C GLU A 621 -19.24 31.41 23.08
N ASP A 622 -18.58 32.52 23.43
CA ASP A 622 -17.35 32.57 24.25
C ASP A 622 -17.41 31.84 25.61
N THR A 623 -18.62 31.50 26.09
CA THR A 623 -18.84 30.81 27.37
C THR A 623 -19.19 29.32 27.20
N ALA A 624 -19.28 28.83 25.97
CA ALA A 624 -19.71 27.47 25.66
C ALA A 624 -18.49 26.54 25.48
N PRO A 625 -18.53 25.30 25.99
CA PRO A 625 -17.37 24.41 25.97
C PRO A 625 -17.03 23.92 24.55
N PRO A 626 -15.73 23.67 24.25
CA PRO A 626 -15.27 23.06 23.00
C PRO A 626 -16.05 21.79 22.63
N LEU A 627 -16.25 21.55 21.34
CA LEU A 627 -17.17 20.51 20.84
C LEU A 627 -16.88 19.12 21.44
N LEU A 628 -15.62 18.76 21.63
CA LEU A 628 -15.22 17.44 22.13
C LEU A 628 -15.38 17.26 23.65
N LEU A 629 -15.59 18.34 24.41
CA LEU A 629 -15.92 18.30 25.84
C LEU A 629 -17.41 18.23 26.13
N ARG A 630 -18.27 18.46 25.12
CA ARG A 630 -19.74 18.46 25.26
C ARG A 630 -20.31 17.06 25.56
N PRO A 631 -21.53 16.99 26.13
CA PRO A 631 -22.26 15.74 26.33
C PRO A 631 -22.36 14.89 25.06
N GLU A 632 -22.33 13.57 25.23
CA GLU A 632 -22.36 12.60 24.14
C GLU A 632 -23.56 12.77 23.20
N ASP A 633 -24.75 13.07 23.73
CA ASP A 633 -25.97 13.32 22.95
C ASP A 633 -25.92 14.59 22.07
N GLU A 634 -25.12 15.59 22.46
CA GLU A 634 -24.85 16.78 21.62
C GLU A 634 -23.90 16.43 20.49
N LYS A 635 -22.79 15.75 20.80
CA LYS A 635 -21.80 15.32 19.81
C LYS A 635 -22.40 14.35 18.79
N LEU A 636 -23.23 13.40 19.25
CA LEU A 636 -24.06 12.54 18.41
C LEU A 636 -25.03 13.38 17.57
N GLY A 637 -25.64 14.42 18.16
CA GLY A 637 -26.51 15.35 17.44
C GLY A 637 -25.81 16.07 16.28
N VAL A 638 -24.58 16.53 16.48
CA VAL A 638 -23.74 17.10 15.40
C VAL A 638 -23.49 16.05 14.31
N MET A 639 -23.02 14.85 14.69
CA MET A 639 -22.79 13.74 13.73
C MET A 639 -24.03 13.41 12.88
N LEU A 640 -25.19 13.28 13.53
CA LEU A 640 -26.45 12.95 12.87
C LEU A 640 -26.98 14.10 12.00
N LYS A 641 -26.79 15.36 12.40
CA LYS A 641 -27.15 16.53 11.58
C LYS A 641 -26.29 16.64 10.32
N LEU A 642 -24.96 16.50 10.44
CA LEU A 642 -24.03 16.46 9.30
C LEU A 642 -24.45 15.38 8.27
N LEU A 643 -24.71 14.16 8.76
CA LEU A 643 -25.17 13.03 7.95
C LEU A 643 -26.68 13.08 7.60
N LYS A 644 -27.36 14.22 7.75
CA LYS A 644 -28.78 14.46 7.38
C LYS A 644 -29.72 13.35 7.88
N SER A 645 -29.47 12.93 9.12
CA SER A 645 -29.98 11.71 9.75
C SER A 645 -30.32 11.88 11.23
N ASP A 646 -30.51 13.11 11.72
CA ASP A 646 -31.03 13.35 13.07
C ASP A 646 -32.53 12.98 13.14
N THR A 647 -32.82 11.78 13.63
CA THR A 647 -34.18 11.26 13.84
C THR A 647 -34.26 10.55 15.19
N PRO A 648 -35.44 10.53 15.85
CA PRO A 648 -35.61 9.85 17.14
C PRO A 648 -35.43 8.34 17.05
N THR A 649 -35.70 7.71 15.90
CA THR A 649 -35.43 6.27 15.71
C THR A 649 -33.94 5.98 15.71
N ILE A 650 -33.13 6.76 14.98
CA ILE A 650 -31.68 6.57 14.92
C ILE A 650 -31.02 6.83 16.28
N ARG A 651 -31.46 7.87 17.00
CA ARG A 651 -31.01 8.11 18.40
C ARG A 651 -31.36 6.97 19.36
N SER A 652 -32.43 6.22 19.10
CA SER A 652 -32.82 5.04 19.91
C SER A 652 -32.17 3.72 19.48
N LEU A 653 -31.34 3.68 18.42
CA LEU A 653 -30.65 2.46 18.01
C LEU A 653 -29.54 2.06 18.99
N ALA A 654 -29.34 0.74 19.12
CA ALA A 654 -28.17 0.16 19.76
C ALA A 654 -26.88 0.56 19.00
N PRO A 655 -25.73 0.77 19.68
CA PRO A 655 -24.50 1.27 19.06
C PRO A 655 -24.10 0.57 17.75
N THR A 656 -24.09 -0.77 17.74
CA THR A 656 -23.71 -1.60 16.59
C THR A 656 -24.69 -1.55 15.41
N LYS A 657 -25.83 -0.86 15.53
CA LYS A 657 -26.79 -0.63 14.44
C LYS A 657 -26.72 0.78 13.85
N ILE A 658 -26.01 1.72 14.49
CA ILE A 658 -25.95 3.12 14.04
C ILE A 658 -25.17 3.25 12.73
N ILE A 659 -23.91 2.78 12.67
CA ILE A 659 -23.08 2.92 11.46
C ILE A 659 -23.72 2.28 10.21
N PRO A 660 -24.24 1.03 10.23
CA PRO A 660 -24.87 0.44 9.06
C PRO A 660 -26.09 1.22 8.55
N VAL A 661 -26.90 1.79 9.46
CA VAL A 661 -28.04 2.65 9.10
C VAL A 661 -27.56 3.97 8.51
N LEU A 662 -26.54 4.61 9.09
CA LEU A 662 -25.97 5.86 8.57
C LEU A 662 -25.32 5.67 7.20
N VAL A 663 -24.59 4.58 6.97
CA VAL A 663 -24.03 4.23 5.66
C VAL A 663 -25.13 4.07 4.61
N ALA A 664 -26.18 3.29 4.91
CA ALA A 664 -27.30 3.07 4.00
C ALA A 664 -28.04 4.38 3.65
N ARG A 665 -28.25 5.25 4.64
CA ARG A 665 -28.89 6.56 4.46
C ARG A 665 -28.02 7.54 3.67
N TRP A 666 -26.73 7.66 4.02
CA TRP A 666 -25.78 8.54 3.35
C TRP A 666 -25.65 8.22 1.87
N LEU A 667 -25.48 6.94 1.52
CA LEU A 667 -25.38 6.50 0.12
C LEU A 667 -26.67 6.78 -0.65
N ALA A 668 -27.83 6.52 -0.05
CA ALA A 668 -29.12 6.79 -0.68
C ALA A 668 -29.32 8.30 -0.92
N GLN A 669 -29.01 9.15 0.06
CA GLN A 669 -29.15 10.61 -0.06
C GLN A 669 -28.14 11.22 -1.05
N ASN A 670 -26.85 10.92 -0.90
CA ASN A 670 -25.77 11.50 -1.70
C ASN A 670 -25.91 11.11 -3.19
N LEU A 671 -26.13 9.83 -3.49
CA LEU A 671 -26.29 9.38 -4.88
C LEU A 671 -27.61 9.88 -5.51
N HIS A 672 -28.64 10.15 -4.70
CA HIS A 672 -29.86 10.81 -5.17
C HIS A 672 -29.62 12.30 -5.48
N SER A 673 -28.94 13.06 -4.62
CA SER A 673 -28.56 14.45 -4.89
C SER A 673 -27.74 14.59 -6.17
N ARG A 674 -26.70 13.76 -6.34
CA ARG A 674 -25.84 13.73 -7.55
C ARG A 674 -26.60 13.35 -8.82
N TYR A 675 -27.66 12.56 -8.70
CA TYR A 675 -28.59 12.31 -9.79
C TYR A 675 -29.47 13.54 -10.09
N LEU A 676 -30.02 14.23 -9.08
CA LEU A 676 -30.82 15.45 -9.29
C LEU A 676 -30.01 16.60 -9.92
N GLU A 677 -28.76 16.79 -9.49
CA GLU A 677 -27.83 17.83 -10.00
C GLU A 677 -27.56 17.70 -11.51
N THR A 678 -27.50 16.46 -12.02
CA THR A 678 -27.05 16.17 -13.39
C THR A 678 -28.15 15.62 -14.31
N ASN A 679 -29.21 15.07 -13.72
CA ASN A 679 -30.26 14.25 -14.37
C ASN A 679 -29.71 13.21 -15.36
N SER A 680 -28.51 12.70 -15.09
CA SER A 680 -27.76 11.81 -15.99
C SER A 680 -28.18 10.36 -15.82
N LYS A 681 -28.34 9.63 -16.93
CA LYS A 681 -28.54 8.16 -16.95
C LYS A 681 -27.36 7.37 -16.40
N GLU A 682 -26.21 8.00 -16.19
CA GLU A 682 -25.04 7.39 -15.56
C GLU A 682 -25.14 7.51 -14.03
N ARG A 683 -25.45 8.70 -13.51
CA ARG A 683 -25.76 8.89 -12.07
C ARG A 683 -27.03 8.11 -11.65
N GLU A 684 -28.02 7.99 -12.54
CA GLU A 684 -29.21 7.13 -12.34
C GLU A 684 -28.83 5.64 -12.16
N ARG A 685 -27.66 5.19 -12.63
CA ARG A 685 -27.15 3.81 -12.41
C ARG A 685 -26.32 3.69 -11.12
N GLU A 686 -25.83 4.78 -10.57
CA GLU A 686 -25.11 4.77 -9.29
C GLU A 686 -26.09 4.56 -8.13
N MET A 687 -27.23 5.26 -8.15
CA MET A 687 -28.31 5.17 -7.16
C MET A 687 -28.63 3.74 -6.72
N TRP A 688 -28.78 3.53 -5.41
CA TRP A 688 -29.18 2.26 -4.81
C TRP A 688 -30.69 2.03 -4.91
N THR A 689 -31.15 0.78 -5.04
CA THR A 689 -32.54 0.39 -4.79
C THR A 689 -32.76 0.06 -3.31
N ALA A 690 -34.02 0.08 -2.87
CA ALA A 690 -34.36 -0.32 -1.50
C ALA A 690 -34.00 -1.80 -1.24
N THR A 691 -34.03 -2.65 -2.26
CA THR A 691 -33.61 -4.06 -2.15
C THR A 691 -32.09 -4.19 -1.97
N GLU A 692 -31.28 -3.40 -2.69
CA GLU A 692 -29.81 -3.37 -2.50
C GLU A 692 -29.44 -2.90 -1.08
N ALA A 693 -30.09 -1.84 -0.58
CA ALA A 693 -29.87 -1.33 0.78
C ALA A 693 -30.27 -2.34 1.87
N ARG A 694 -31.39 -3.07 1.67
CA ARG A 694 -31.81 -4.17 2.57
C ARG A 694 -30.79 -5.31 2.60
N CYS A 695 -30.20 -5.68 1.46
CA CYS A 695 -29.16 -6.71 1.39
C CYS A 695 -27.89 -6.29 2.16
N PHE A 696 -27.53 -5.00 2.12
CA PHE A 696 -26.37 -4.47 2.87
C PHE A 696 -26.60 -4.55 4.38
N LEU A 697 -27.77 -4.12 4.88
CA LEU A 697 -28.08 -4.18 6.32
C LEU A 697 -28.13 -5.63 6.84
N ALA A 698 -28.63 -6.56 6.03
CA ALA A 698 -28.65 -7.99 6.34
C ALA A 698 -27.24 -8.64 6.33
N ALA A 699 -26.23 -8.00 5.73
CA ALA A 699 -24.85 -8.49 5.73
C ALA A 699 -24.10 -8.28 7.07
N PHE A 700 -24.76 -7.67 8.06
CA PHE A 700 -24.32 -7.55 9.46
C PHE A 700 -25.08 -8.52 10.40
N ALA A 701 -25.83 -9.48 9.86
CA ALA A 701 -26.51 -10.50 10.65
C ALA A 701 -25.53 -11.61 11.06
N SER A 702 -25.49 -11.94 12.35
CA SER A 702 -24.60 -12.98 12.88
C SER A 702 -24.84 -14.34 12.22
N SER A 703 -23.78 -14.96 11.72
CA SER A 703 -23.79 -16.26 11.04
C SER A 703 -24.13 -17.47 11.94
N SER A 704 -24.49 -17.25 13.20
CA SER A 704 -24.81 -18.27 14.22
C SER A 704 -26.00 -19.18 13.89
N HIS A 705 -26.81 -18.86 12.88
CA HIS A 705 -27.90 -19.71 12.36
C HIS A 705 -27.58 -20.39 11.01
N LEU A 706 -26.33 -20.40 10.55
CA LEU A 706 -25.94 -20.94 9.23
C LEU A 706 -25.27 -22.32 9.27
N ASN A 707 -25.01 -22.91 10.45
CA ASN A 707 -24.19 -24.11 10.61
C ASN A 707 -24.94 -25.46 10.64
N ASP A 708 -26.28 -25.48 10.62
CA ASP A 708 -27.06 -26.73 10.76
C ASP A 708 -27.05 -27.65 9.52
N ASP A 709 -26.63 -27.16 8.35
CA ASP A 709 -26.55 -27.92 7.07
C ASP A 709 -25.10 -28.31 6.72
N ALA A 710 -24.40 -28.99 7.63
CA ALA A 710 -23.01 -29.43 7.48
C ALA A 710 -22.84 -30.64 6.51
N THR A 711 -23.52 -30.65 5.36
CA THR A 711 -23.56 -31.78 4.41
C THR A 711 -23.32 -31.39 2.94
N ALA A 712 -22.70 -30.23 2.68
CA ALA A 712 -22.37 -29.76 1.33
C ALA A 712 -20.84 -29.63 1.16
N ASP A 713 -20.25 -30.55 0.39
CA ASP A 713 -18.80 -30.82 0.35
C ASP A 713 -17.92 -29.73 -0.30
N GLN A 714 -18.48 -28.60 -0.73
CA GLN A 714 -17.72 -27.43 -1.24
C GLN A 714 -18.40 -26.10 -0.88
N PRO A 715 -17.64 -25.05 -0.50
CA PRO A 715 -18.19 -23.72 -0.27
C PRO A 715 -18.66 -23.08 -1.58
N VAL A 716 -19.97 -22.87 -1.70
CA VAL A 716 -20.56 -22.23 -2.88
C VAL A 716 -20.31 -20.71 -2.82
N TYR A 717 -19.35 -20.25 -3.62
CA TYR A 717 -19.01 -18.83 -3.79
C TYR A 717 -20.04 -18.09 -4.67
N PRO A 718 -20.50 -16.88 -4.29
CA PRO A 718 -21.48 -16.11 -5.07
C PRO A 718 -20.88 -15.47 -6.33
N GLU A 719 -21.71 -15.20 -7.34
CA GLU A 719 -21.30 -14.60 -8.61
C GLU A 719 -20.75 -13.17 -8.43
N ILE A 720 -19.61 -12.89 -9.07
CA ILE A 720 -18.83 -11.66 -8.94
C ILE A 720 -19.25 -10.63 -10.03
N ALA A 721 -20.47 -10.12 -9.90
CA ALA A 721 -21.03 -9.10 -10.79
C ALA A 721 -20.49 -7.69 -10.48
N ASP A 722 -20.21 -6.88 -11.53
CA ASP A 722 -19.60 -5.54 -11.39
C ASP A 722 -20.42 -4.59 -10.51
N ARG A 723 -21.76 -4.65 -10.58
CA ARG A 723 -22.64 -3.85 -9.72
C ARG A 723 -22.45 -4.19 -8.24
N HIS A 724 -22.32 -5.47 -7.90
CA HIS A 724 -22.21 -5.90 -6.50
C HIS A 724 -20.85 -5.48 -5.92
N VAL A 725 -19.78 -5.62 -6.71
CA VAL A 725 -18.45 -5.10 -6.38
C VAL A 725 -18.48 -3.58 -6.17
N GLN A 726 -19.13 -2.82 -7.07
CA GLN A 726 -19.23 -1.37 -6.92
C GLN A 726 -20.07 -0.96 -5.69
N LEU A 727 -21.17 -1.65 -5.39
CA LEU A 727 -21.96 -1.43 -4.17
C LEU A 727 -21.10 -1.66 -2.91
N ALA A 728 -20.29 -2.72 -2.89
CA ALA A 728 -19.38 -3.00 -1.77
C ALA A 728 -18.32 -1.90 -1.62
N ALA A 729 -17.69 -1.44 -2.71
CA ALA A 729 -16.73 -0.33 -2.66
C ALA A 729 -17.36 0.98 -2.16
N GLN A 730 -18.58 1.31 -2.59
CA GLN A 730 -19.34 2.45 -2.10
C GLN A 730 -19.63 2.35 -0.59
N ALA A 731 -20.08 1.18 -0.13
CA ALA A 731 -20.38 0.91 1.27
C ALA A 731 -19.14 0.97 2.18
N LEU A 732 -18.02 0.40 1.75
CA LEU A 732 -16.76 0.41 2.51
C LEU A 732 -16.16 1.82 2.60
N SER A 733 -16.26 2.63 1.54
CA SER A 733 -15.83 4.04 1.55
C SER A 733 -16.66 4.89 2.52
N ALA A 734 -17.98 4.72 2.50
CA ALA A 734 -18.88 5.39 3.45
C ALA A 734 -18.64 4.93 4.89
N MET A 735 -18.40 3.64 5.11
CA MET A 735 -18.15 3.08 6.44
C MET A 735 -16.81 3.57 7.02
N GLU A 736 -15.72 3.58 6.25
CA GLU A 736 -14.43 4.14 6.69
C GLU A 736 -14.57 5.64 7.08
N ALA A 737 -15.26 6.44 6.27
CA ALA A 737 -15.44 7.86 6.55
C ALA A 737 -16.38 8.17 7.74
N ILE A 738 -17.44 7.37 7.92
CA ILE A 738 -18.36 7.51 9.06
C ILE A 738 -17.71 7.04 10.37
N GLU A 739 -16.85 6.00 10.33
CA GLU A 739 -16.00 5.61 11.45
C GLU A 739 -14.99 6.73 11.78
N GLN A 740 -14.32 7.33 10.78
CA GLN A 740 -13.43 8.49 11.01
C GLN A 740 -14.14 9.67 11.70
N LEU A 741 -15.37 10.02 11.28
CA LEU A 741 -16.17 11.09 11.90
C LEU A 741 -16.59 10.77 13.34
N SER A 742 -16.97 9.52 13.61
CA SER A 742 -17.28 9.05 14.98
C SER A 742 -16.06 9.19 15.90
N GLN A 743 -14.87 8.85 15.40
CA GLN A 743 -13.61 8.93 16.15
C GLN A 743 -13.17 10.38 16.37
N ALA A 744 -13.28 11.24 15.36
CA ALA A 744 -13.00 12.68 15.48
C ALA A 744 -13.90 13.36 16.52
N LEU A 745 -15.17 12.93 16.63
CA LEU A 745 -16.13 13.42 17.64
C LEU A 745 -16.00 12.71 19.01
N LEU A 746 -15.08 11.74 19.16
CA LEU A 746 -14.92 10.91 20.35
C LEU A 746 -16.26 10.27 20.80
N LEU A 747 -16.90 9.52 19.88
CA LEU A 747 -18.22 8.89 20.05
C LEU A 747 -18.16 7.34 20.15
N GLY A 748 -16.99 6.76 20.43
CA GLY A 748 -16.74 5.32 20.33
C GLY A 748 -17.70 4.43 21.11
N ASP A 749 -18.12 4.84 22.31
CA ASP A 749 -19.03 4.06 23.16
C ASP A 749 -20.48 4.08 22.61
N ARG A 750 -20.94 5.26 22.16
CA ARG A 750 -22.28 5.43 21.58
C ARG A 750 -22.42 4.83 20.19
N VAL A 751 -21.35 4.88 19.41
CA VAL A 751 -21.28 4.55 17.97
C VAL A 751 -20.14 3.54 17.77
N ALA A 752 -20.34 2.34 18.32
CA ALA A 752 -19.35 1.26 18.34
C ALA A 752 -18.87 0.85 16.93
N PRO A 753 -17.59 0.53 16.73
CA PRO A 753 -17.05 0.05 15.45
C PRO A 753 -17.77 -1.22 14.96
N VAL A 754 -18.13 -1.27 13.67
CA VAL A 754 -18.93 -2.38 13.09
C VAL A 754 -18.21 -3.18 12.02
N ALA A 755 -17.01 -2.77 11.60
CA ALA A 755 -16.22 -3.45 10.57
C ALA A 755 -16.21 -4.98 10.70
N HIS A 756 -15.94 -5.50 11.91
CA HIS A 756 -15.84 -6.92 12.23
C HIS A 756 -17.15 -7.73 12.05
N LEU A 757 -18.30 -7.07 11.93
CA LEU A 757 -19.60 -7.72 11.76
C LEU A 757 -20.01 -7.91 10.29
N PHE A 758 -19.30 -7.29 9.33
CA PHE A 758 -19.69 -7.30 7.91
C PHE A 758 -19.15 -8.52 7.15
N SER A 759 -20.03 -9.17 6.36
CA SER A 759 -19.68 -10.21 5.39
C SER A 759 -20.00 -9.80 3.96
N GLY A 760 -18.97 -9.56 3.15
CA GLY A 760 -19.10 -9.27 1.72
C GLY A 760 -19.74 -10.42 0.93
N LYS A 761 -19.36 -11.66 1.23
CA LYS A 761 -19.91 -12.91 0.67
C LYS A 761 -21.40 -13.06 0.97
N LEU A 762 -21.84 -12.70 2.18
CA LEU A 762 -23.27 -12.64 2.51
C LEU A 762 -23.98 -11.55 1.70
N PHE A 763 -23.43 -10.32 1.64
CA PHE A 763 -23.98 -9.24 0.83
C PHE A 763 -24.15 -9.63 -0.64
N HIS A 764 -23.09 -10.15 -1.27
CA HIS A 764 -23.11 -10.66 -2.65
C HIS A 764 -24.05 -11.86 -2.83
N SER A 765 -24.18 -12.75 -1.84
CA SER A 765 -25.13 -13.87 -1.89
C SER A 765 -26.58 -13.37 -1.91
N LEU A 766 -26.92 -12.36 -1.10
CA LEU A 766 -28.25 -11.78 -1.04
C LEU A 766 -28.59 -10.98 -2.31
N LEU A 767 -27.65 -10.18 -2.83
CA LEU A 767 -27.81 -9.46 -4.10
C LEU A 767 -28.03 -10.41 -5.29
N ASN A 768 -27.39 -11.59 -5.28
CA ASN A 768 -27.63 -12.65 -6.28
C ASN A 768 -28.99 -13.36 -6.12
N GLY A 769 -29.78 -13.04 -5.09
CA GLY A 769 -31.13 -13.58 -4.86
C GLY A 769 -31.16 -14.87 -4.05
N SER A 770 -30.14 -15.14 -3.23
CA SER A 770 -30.14 -16.28 -2.29
C SER A 770 -31.25 -16.12 -1.24
N PRO A 771 -32.11 -17.12 -1.00
CA PRO A 771 -33.28 -17.00 -0.12
C PRO A 771 -32.95 -17.08 1.38
N ARG A 772 -31.71 -16.78 1.79
CA ARG A 772 -31.16 -17.07 3.13
C ARG A 772 -31.24 -15.91 4.15
N ALA A 773 -32.02 -14.85 3.90
CA ALA A 773 -32.27 -13.80 4.88
C ALA A 773 -33.78 -13.52 5.07
N THR A 774 -34.36 -14.07 6.13
CA THR A 774 -35.55 -13.50 6.77
C THR A 774 -35.15 -12.23 7.51
N MET A 775 -35.61 -11.07 7.03
CA MET A 775 -35.27 -9.77 7.62
C MET A 775 -36.09 -9.48 8.89
N GLU A 776 -35.69 -10.06 10.02
CA GLU A 776 -36.31 -9.83 11.33
C GLU A 776 -35.72 -8.62 12.08
N ASP A 777 -35.69 -7.45 11.43
CA ASP A 777 -35.48 -6.18 12.15
C ASP A 777 -36.19 -5.00 11.45
N GLY A 778 -37.49 -4.91 11.68
CA GLY A 778 -38.31 -3.80 11.17
C GLY A 778 -37.92 -2.44 11.74
N GLY A 779 -37.28 -2.39 12.93
CA GLY A 779 -36.80 -1.15 13.53
C GLY A 779 -35.66 -0.52 12.73
N VAL A 780 -34.67 -1.34 12.38
CA VAL A 780 -33.51 -0.92 11.57
C VAL A 780 -33.93 -0.40 10.19
N TRP A 781 -34.87 -1.06 9.51
CA TRP A 781 -35.33 -0.56 8.21
C TRP A 781 -36.16 0.73 8.32
N ASN A 782 -37.04 0.84 9.32
CA ASN A 782 -37.79 2.08 9.57
C ASN A 782 -36.86 3.28 9.84
N ALA A 783 -35.74 3.07 10.53
CA ALA A 783 -34.73 4.10 10.75
C ALA A 783 -34.04 4.56 9.45
N VAL A 784 -33.96 3.71 8.42
CA VAL A 784 -33.42 4.08 7.10
C VAL A 784 -34.43 4.89 6.27
N GLU A 785 -35.72 4.50 6.26
CA GLU A 785 -36.74 5.23 5.48
C GLU A 785 -37.20 6.54 6.16
N GLN A 786 -37.13 6.67 7.49
CA GLN A 786 -37.68 7.85 8.19
C GLN A 786 -37.03 9.17 7.73
N GLY A 787 -37.86 10.08 7.24
CA GLY A 787 -37.46 11.46 6.93
C GLY A 787 -36.69 11.64 5.61
N ILE A 788 -36.55 10.60 4.77
CA ILE A 788 -35.93 10.75 3.44
C ILE A 788 -36.97 10.61 2.33
N PRO A 789 -37.24 11.66 1.53
CA PRO A 789 -38.22 11.60 0.45
C PRO A 789 -37.67 10.83 -0.75
N ALA A 790 -38.06 9.56 -0.88
CA ALA A 790 -37.82 8.70 -2.06
C ALA A 790 -36.36 8.69 -2.60
N PRO A 791 -35.33 8.45 -1.76
CA PRO A 791 -33.94 8.46 -2.20
C PRO A 791 -33.59 7.25 -3.08
N PHE A 792 -34.30 6.13 -2.89
CA PHE A 792 -34.03 4.86 -3.55
C PHE A 792 -34.60 4.81 -4.97
N LYS A 793 -33.86 4.16 -5.85
CA LYS A 793 -34.32 3.80 -7.20
C LYS A 793 -35.42 2.73 -7.13
N LEU A 794 -36.46 2.90 -7.95
CA LEU A 794 -37.53 1.91 -8.10
C LEU A 794 -37.00 0.61 -8.71
N ASP A 795 -37.23 -0.51 -8.02
CA ASP A 795 -36.88 -1.85 -8.51
C ASP A 795 -37.63 -2.17 -9.82
N GLN A 796 -36.88 -2.39 -10.90
CA GLN A 796 -37.49 -2.75 -12.20
C GLN A 796 -37.90 -4.23 -12.19
N PRO A 797 -39.18 -4.58 -12.43
CA PRO A 797 -39.62 -5.97 -12.42
C PRO A 797 -38.93 -6.75 -13.55
N LYS A 798 -38.24 -7.85 -13.19
CA LYS A 798 -37.58 -8.77 -14.14
C LYS A 798 -38.58 -9.22 -15.19
N LYS A 799 -38.48 -8.69 -16.42
CA LYS A 799 -39.35 -9.03 -17.56
C LYS A 799 -39.27 -10.52 -17.86
N SER A 800 -40.29 -11.28 -17.45
CA SER A 800 -40.36 -12.73 -17.70
C SER A 800 -40.27 -13.02 -19.21
N LYS A 801 -39.33 -13.88 -19.62
CA LYS A 801 -39.21 -14.34 -21.01
C LYS A 801 -40.46 -15.14 -21.40
N ARG A 802 -41.43 -14.48 -22.05
CA ARG A 802 -42.62 -15.15 -22.62
C ARG A 802 -42.16 -16.29 -23.54
N ALA A 803 -42.53 -17.52 -23.19
CA ALA A 803 -42.27 -18.69 -24.00
C ALA A 803 -42.91 -18.54 -25.39
N LYS A 804 -42.15 -18.82 -26.46
CA LYS A 804 -42.66 -18.84 -27.83
C LYS A 804 -43.24 -20.22 -28.12
N GLY A 805 -44.54 -20.29 -28.43
CA GLY A 805 -45.19 -21.50 -28.93
C GLY A 805 -44.66 -21.93 -30.31
N PRO A 806 -44.96 -23.16 -30.75
CA PRO A 806 -44.41 -23.74 -31.97
C PRO A 806 -44.91 -23.05 -33.25
N LYS A 807 -44.04 -22.93 -34.25
CA LYS A 807 -44.38 -22.41 -35.59
C LYS A 807 -44.96 -23.52 -36.47
N VAL A 808 -46.06 -23.24 -37.17
CA VAL A 808 -46.55 -24.03 -38.31
C VAL A 808 -46.13 -23.35 -39.62
N GLN A 809 -45.72 -24.13 -40.63
CA GLN A 809 -45.31 -23.62 -41.94
C GLN A 809 -46.42 -23.69 -43.00
N LYS A 810 -46.57 -22.60 -43.77
CA LYS A 810 -47.10 -22.41 -45.15
C LYS A 810 -47.34 -20.89 -45.33
N GLY A 811 -47.28 -20.28 -46.51
CA GLY A 811 -46.90 -20.73 -47.86
C GLY A 811 -47.16 -19.58 -48.86
N LEU A 812 -46.38 -19.49 -49.95
CA LEU A 812 -46.51 -18.50 -51.03
C LEU A 812 -47.86 -18.65 -51.78
N THR A 813 -48.44 -17.67 -52.51
CA THR A 813 -48.06 -16.28 -52.91
C THR A 813 -49.36 -15.39 -52.97
N HIS A 814 -49.60 -14.25 -53.67
CA HIS A 814 -48.92 -13.53 -54.77
C HIS A 814 -49.10 -11.98 -54.75
N HIS A 815 -49.67 -11.34 -55.80
CA HIS A 815 -49.79 -9.87 -55.99
C HIS A 815 -51.22 -9.44 -56.37
N HIS A 816 -51.53 -8.14 -56.23
CA HIS A 816 -51.88 -7.32 -57.42
C HIS A 816 -51.72 -5.79 -57.24
N TYR A 817 -51.22 -5.16 -58.32
CA TYR A 817 -51.16 -3.75 -58.75
C TYR A 817 -50.49 -2.59 -57.97
N HIS A 818 -49.76 -1.78 -58.77
CA HIS A 818 -49.22 -0.44 -58.51
C HIS A 818 -50.18 0.67 -59.00
N TYR A 819 -49.98 1.93 -58.57
CA TYR A 819 -49.47 3.07 -59.40
C TYR A 819 -49.50 4.37 -58.55
N TYR A 820 -48.37 4.86 -58.01
CA TYR A 820 -47.41 5.81 -58.61
C TYR A 820 -47.73 7.31 -58.45
N ARG A 821 -47.00 8.00 -57.55
CA ARG A 821 -46.26 9.25 -57.88
C ARG A 821 -45.06 9.47 -56.93
N LEU A 822 -44.13 10.31 -57.37
CA LEU A 822 -42.74 10.49 -56.92
C LEU A 822 -42.53 11.94 -56.38
N PRO A 823 -41.36 12.36 -55.83
CA PRO A 823 -40.04 11.69 -55.81
C PRO A 823 -39.29 11.62 -54.45
N LEU A 824 -38.13 10.94 -54.48
CA LEU A 824 -37.19 10.74 -53.37
C LEU A 824 -36.37 11.99 -53.00
N HIS A 825 -35.84 11.99 -51.77
CA HIS A 825 -34.38 12.09 -51.57
C HIS A 825 -33.91 11.10 -50.51
N LEU A 826 -32.67 10.60 -50.65
CA LEU A 826 -32.14 9.49 -49.84
C LEU A 826 -31.32 10.01 -48.63
N ARG A 827 -31.39 9.26 -47.52
CA ARG A 827 -30.25 9.03 -46.61
C ARG A 827 -30.41 7.68 -45.90
N GLU A 828 -29.33 6.94 -45.79
CA GLU A 828 -29.27 5.59 -45.22
C GLU A 828 -29.08 5.62 -43.69
N PRO A 829 -29.47 4.56 -42.96
CA PRO A 829 -29.35 4.51 -41.51
C PRO A 829 -27.92 4.15 -41.07
N THR A 830 -27.33 4.96 -40.18
CA THR A 830 -26.02 4.69 -39.56
C THR A 830 -26.16 3.86 -38.27
N MET A 831 -25.31 2.85 -38.11
CA MET A 831 -25.16 2.11 -36.84
C MET A 831 -24.26 2.88 -35.87
N SER A 832 -24.67 3.03 -34.61
CA SER A 832 -23.88 3.74 -33.59
C SER A 832 -22.85 2.81 -32.91
N VAL A 833 -21.60 2.87 -33.34
CA VAL A 833 -20.46 2.32 -32.61
C VAL A 833 -20.11 3.26 -31.45
N TYR A 834 -20.06 2.73 -30.23
CA TYR A 834 -19.62 3.50 -29.06
C TYR A 834 -18.13 3.85 -29.17
N ARG A 835 -17.83 5.15 -29.17
CA ARG A 835 -16.46 5.67 -29.03
C ARG A 835 -16.11 5.86 -27.56
N SER A 836 -14.87 5.57 -27.18
CA SER A 836 -14.24 6.17 -26.02
C SER A 836 -14.22 7.71 -26.15
N PRO A 837 -14.21 8.48 -25.05
CA PRO A 837 -13.90 9.90 -25.13
C PRO A 837 -12.51 10.08 -25.76
N PRO A 838 -12.30 11.13 -26.59
CA PRO A 838 -10.98 11.39 -27.15
C PRO A 838 -10.02 11.80 -26.04
N SER A 839 -8.84 11.18 -26.02
CA SER A 839 -7.64 11.80 -25.44
C SER A 839 -7.47 13.20 -26.04
N GLN A 840 -7.07 14.18 -25.22
CA GLN A 840 -6.49 15.40 -25.78
C GLN A 840 -5.28 14.96 -26.62
N PRO A 841 -5.22 15.28 -27.93
CA PRO A 841 -4.06 14.93 -28.74
C PRO A 841 -2.84 15.66 -28.18
N ALA A 842 -1.68 15.01 -28.19
CA ALA A 842 -0.45 15.63 -27.74
C ALA A 842 -0.22 16.97 -28.46
N ASP A 843 0.17 18.00 -27.71
CA ASP A 843 0.62 19.29 -28.26
C ASP A 843 2.04 19.18 -28.86
N ILE A 844 2.83 18.23 -28.35
CA ILE A 844 4.22 18.00 -28.74
C ILE A 844 4.58 16.50 -28.67
N VAL A 845 5.31 16.00 -29.66
CA VAL A 845 5.92 14.66 -29.71
C VAL A 845 7.40 14.79 -30.10
N THR A 846 8.17 13.71 -30.00
CA THR A 846 9.61 13.74 -30.30
C THR A 846 9.94 12.81 -31.46
N TYR A 847 10.50 13.33 -32.54
CA TYR A 847 11.05 12.49 -33.61
C TYR A 847 12.49 12.10 -33.26
N ARG A 848 12.87 10.83 -33.50
CA ARG A 848 14.23 10.32 -33.34
C ARG A 848 14.79 9.82 -34.67
N HIS A 849 15.98 10.30 -35.05
CA HIS A 849 16.76 9.75 -36.14
C HIS A 849 18.21 9.53 -35.69
N GLY A 850 18.67 8.28 -35.69
CA GLY A 850 19.97 7.91 -35.10
C GLY A 850 20.08 8.39 -33.65
N ASN A 851 21.09 9.22 -33.38
CA ASN A 851 21.33 9.84 -32.07
C ASN A 851 20.68 11.23 -31.91
N LYS A 852 19.97 11.74 -32.92
CA LYS A 852 19.31 13.06 -32.90
C LYS A 852 17.85 12.92 -32.45
N LEU A 853 17.41 13.86 -31.62
CA LEU A 853 16.04 13.99 -31.11
C LEU A 853 15.54 15.41 -31.38
N VAL A 854 14.34 15.55 -31.94
CA VAL A 854 13.71 16.85 -32.21
C VAL A 854 12.28 16.84 -31.72
N TYR A 855 11.91 17.84 -30.91
CA TYR A 855 10.52 18.06 -30.52
C TYR A 855 9.74 18.73 -31.65
N VAL A 856 8.60 18.16 -32.03
CA VAL A 856 7.74 18.65 -33.11
C VAL A 856 6.29 18.66 -32.67
N LYS A 857 5.50 19.60 -33.21
CA LYS A 857 4.03 19.51 -33.13
C LYS A 857 3.59 18.30 -33.96
N PRO A 858 2.67 17.43 -33.50
CA PRO A 858 2.32 16.25 -34.26
C PRO A 858 1.67 16.59 -35.60
N ALA A 859 2.13 15.95 -36.67
CA ALA A 859 1.65 16.20 -38.03
C ALA A 859 0.24 15.65 -38.25
N GLU A 860 -0.63 16.45 -38.87
CA GLU A 860 -2.04 16.09 -39.13
C GLU A 860 -2.19 14.91 -40.11
N ASN A 861 -1.18 14.67 -40.95
CA ASN A 861 -1.11 13.57 -41.92
C ASN A 861 0.35 13.11 -42.14
N TYR A 862 0.51 11.95 -42.79
CA TYR A 862 1.82 11.30 -42.99
C TYR A 862 2.75 12.07 -43.95
N GLU A 863 2.22 12.75 -44.97
CA GLU A 863 3.05 13.59 -45.86
C GLU A 863 3.64 14.80 -45.13
N LEU A 864 2.86 15.47 -44.30
CA LEU A 864 3.36 16.54 -43.43
C LEU A 864 4.36 16.01 -42.38
N ALA A 865 4.22 14.75 -41.96
CA ALA A 865 5.20 14.09 -41.11
C ALA A 865 6.54 13.90 -41.82
N LEU A 866 6.50 13.48 -43.10
CA LEU A 866 7.67 13.37 -43.98
C LEU A 866 8.31 14.74 -44.23
N ASP A 867 7.53 15.78 -44.54
CA ASP A 867 8.02 17.15 -44.72
C ASP A 867 8.80 17.63 -43.50
N ILE A 868 8.26 17.42 -42.29
CA ILE A 868 8.92 17.74 -41.02
C ILE A 868 10.19 16.90 -40.84
N ALA A 869 10.14 15.58 -41.08
CA ALA A 869 11.31 14.72 -40.95
C ALA A 869 12.46 15.11 -41.90
N GLN A 870 12.16 15.46 -43.15
CA GLN A 870 13.16 15.91 -44.13
C GLN A 870 13.69 17.32 -43.87
N LYS A 871 12.93 18.16 -43.13
CA LYS A 871 13.34 19.50 -42.70
C LYS A 871 14.22 19.48 -41.46
N GLU A 872 13.82 18.75 -40.41
CA GLU A 872 14.54 18.76 -39.12
C GLU A 872 15.75 17.80 -39.09
N PHE A 873 15.83 16.83 -40.01
CA PHE A 873 16.99 15.96 -40.18
C PHE A 873 17.61 16.15 -41.57
N GLU A 874 18.71 16.92 -41.65
CA GLU A 874 19.46 17.19 -42.88
C GLU A 874 19.84 15.89 -43.63
N GLU A 875 20.16 14.83 -42.89
CA GLU A 875 20.47 13.48 -43.38
C GLU A 875 19.33 12.85 -44.21
N LEU A 876 18.07 13.24 -43.97
CA LEU A 876 16.88 12.76 -44.69
C LEU A 876 16.48 13.67 -45.87
N SER A 877 17.07 14.86 -46.01
CA SER A 877 16.72 15.85 -47.04
C SER A 877 16.97 15.40 -48.49
N HIS A 878 17.79 14.35 -48.69
CA HIS A 878 18.12 13.76 -49.99
C HIS A 878 17.60 12.33 -50.16
N VAL A 879 16.79 11.83 -49.21
CA VAL A 879 16.24 10.47 -49.20
C VAL A 879 14.85 10.47 -49.87
N SER A 880 14.52 9.44 -50.67
CA SER A 880 13.16 9.33 -51.22
C SER A 880 12.14 9.10 -50.11
N ARG A 881 10.95 9.69 -50.24
CA ARG A 881 9.83 9.55 -49.27
C ARG A 881 9.48 8.09 -49.00
N ASP A 882 9.52 7.24 -50.03
CA ASP A 882 9.25 5.80 -49.93
C ASP A 882 10.20 5.06 -48.98
N CYS A 883 11.40 5.61 -48.79
CA CYS A 883 12.45 5.07 -47.93
C CYS A 883 12.42 5.66 -46.51
N ILE A 884 11.46 6.51 -46.16
CA ILE A 884 11.30 7.09 -44.81
C ILE A 884 10.09 6.44 -44.13
N GLY A 885 10.35 5.74 -43.02
CA GLY A 885 9.31 5.18 -42.16
C GLY A 885 9.11 6.00 -40.89
N PHE A 886 7.99 5.75 -40.21
CA PHE A 886 7.78 6.14 -38.82
C PHE A 886 7.41 4.89 -38.00
N ALA A 887 7.93 4.77 -36.79
CA ALA A 887 7.67 3.64 -35.90
C ALA A 887 7.60 4.07 -34.42
N VAL A 888 6.95 3.26 -33.60
CA VAL A 888 6.93 3.42 -32.13
C VAL A 888 7.35 2.12 -31.45
N MET A 889 8.12 2.23 -30.37
CA MET A 889 8.63 1.08 -29.63
C MET A 889 7.56 0.47 -28.72
N SER A 890 7.06 -0.71 -29.08
CA SER A 890 6.10 -1.46 -28.27
C SER A 890 6.74 -2.68 -27.61
N THR A 891 6.12 -3.19 -26.55
CA THR A 891 6.58 -4.39 -25.84
C THR A 891 5.67 -5.56 -26.18
N VAL A 892 6.21 -6.61 -26.80
CA VAL A 892 5.42 -7.73 -27.34
C VAL A 892 5.88 -9.04 -26.70
N GLY A 893 4.95 -9.77 -26.08
CA GLY A 893 5.25 -11.05 -25.43
C GLY A 893 6.11 -10.90 -24.16
N LYS A 894 7.24 -11.60 -24.10
CA LYS A 894 8.07 -11.78 -22.89
C LYS A 894 8.97 -10.57 -22.54
N GLY A 895 8.44 -9.35 -22.66
CA GLY A 895 9.17 -8.12 -22.31
C GLY A 895 10.16 -7.62 -23.38
N GLU A 896 10.24 -8.26 -24.54
CA GLU A 896 11.04 -7.77 -25.67
C GLU A 896 10.39 -6.55 -26.30
N ARG A 897 11.20 -5.52 -26.58
CA ARG A 897 10.77 -4.26 -27.20
C ARG A 897 11.08 -4.27 -28.69
N CYS A 898 10.05 -4.15 -29.52
CA CYS A 898 10.16 -4.11 -30.98
C CYS A 898 9.58 -2.80 -31.57
N PRO A 899 10.20 -2.24 -32.63
CA PRO A 899 9.63 -1.11 -33.35
C PRO A 899 8.41 -1.55 -34.18
N ILE A 900 7.25 -0.95 -33.94
CA ILE A 900 6.05 -1.15 -34.76
C ILE A 900 5.93 0.03 -35.74
N ARG A 901 6.04 -0.25 -37.04
CA ARG A 901 5.87 0.77 -38.09
C ARG A 901 4.43 1.27 -38.13
N ILE A 902 4.25 2.59 -38.13
CA ILE A 902 2.97 3.26 -38.41
C ILE A 902 2.81 3.35 -39.93
N SER A 903 1.68 2.90 -40.47
CA SER A 903 1.32 3.12 -41.88
C SER A 903 0.67 4.50 -42.07
N GLU A 904 0.77 5.04 -43.28
CA GLU A 904 0.05 6.24 -43.73
C GLU A 904 -1.44 6.22 -43.30
N SER A 905 -2.12 5.11 -43.60
CA SER A 905 -3.52 4.87 -43.26
C SER A 905 -3.82 4.79 -41.75
N ALA A 906 -2.84 4.46 -40.93
CA ALA A 906 -2.96 4.41 -39.47
C ALA A 906 -2.58 5.74 -38.80
N TRP A 907 -1.82 6.60 -39.48
CA TRP A 907 -1.19 7.80 -38.91
C TRP A 907 -2.14 8.67 -38.06
N PRO A 908 -3.33 9.10 -38.54
CA PRO A 908 -4.21 9.96 -37.73
C PRO A 908 -4.79 9.26 -36.50
N SER A 909 -4.89 7.92 -36.52
CA SER A 909 -5.40 7.09 -35.41
C SER A 909 -4.31 6.66 -34.42
N ALA A 910 -3.04 6.66 -34.85
CA ALA A 910 -1.89 6.43 -33.99
C ALA A 910 -1.54 7.73 -33.24
N VAL A 911 -1.33 8.82 -33.98
CA VAL A 911 -0.84 10.10 -33.43
C VAL A 911 -1.80 10.73 -32.41
N THR A 912 -3.11 10.58 -32.59
CA THR A 912 -4.11 11.06 -31.62
C THR A 912 -4.15 10.28 -30.30
N ARG A 913 -3.39 9.19 -30.18
CA ARG A 913 -3.25 8.35 -28.98
C ARG A 913 -1.87 8.43 -28.32
N LEU A 914 -0.91 9.11 -28.96
CA LEU A 914 0.43 9.29 -28.40
C LEU A 914 0.38 10.22 -27.19
N LEU A 915 1.25 9.97 -26.22
CA LEU A 915 1.45 10.82 -25.07
C LEU A 915 2.34 12.03 -25.40
N ARG A 916 2.26 13.07 -24.55
CA ARG A 916 3.10 14.27 -24.66
C ARG A 916 4.58 13.90 -24.56
N GLY A 917 5.36 14.23 -25.60
CA GLY A 917 6.78 13.89 -25.69
C GLY A 917 7.07 12.42 -26.00
N GLU A 918 6.10 11.63 -26.49
CA GLU A 918 6.35 10.26 -26.92
C GLU A 918 7.27 10.22 -28.16
N ILE A 919 8.17 9.23 -28.20
CA ILE A 919 9.22 9.13 -29.22
C ILE A 919 8.72 8.32 -30.41
N ILE A 920 8.66 8.98 -31.58
CA ILE A 920 8.49 8.35 -32.88
C ILE A 920 9.87 8.15 -33.52
N ASP A 921 10.25 6.91 -33.76
CA ASP A 921 11.44 6.57 -34.55
C ASP A 921 11.22 6.86 -36.03
N VAL A 922 12.21 7.47 -36.68
CA VAL A 922 12.21 7.79 -38.11
C VAL A 922 13.27 6.95 -38.84
N PRO A 923 13.07 5.63 -39.04
CA PRO A 923 14.05 4.79 -39.71
C PRO A 923 14.18 5.13 -41.20
N GLN A 924 15.43 5.28 -41.66
CA GLN A 924 15.79 5.27 -43.07
C GLN A 924 15.85 3.81 -43.55
N GLY A 925 15.02 3.48 -44.53
CA GLY A 925 14.97 2.14 -45.12
C GLY A 925 16.03 1.94 -46.19
N HIS A 926 17.05 1.13 -45.90
CA HIS A 926 17.70 0.35 -46.95
C HIS A 926 16.69 -0.65 -47.52
N GLY A 927 16.64 -0.79 -48.84
CA GLY A 927 15.52 -1.41 -49.55
C GLY A 927 15.24 -2.88 -49.21
N LEU A 928 14.25 -3.11 -48.34
CA LEU A 928 13.63 -4.43 -48.13
C LEU A 928 12.56 -4.68 -49.19
N ILE A 929 12.98 -5.28 -50.31
CA ILE A 929 12.08 -5.73 -51.37
C ILE A 929 11.34 -7.00 -50.91
N SER A 930 10.00 -6.92 -50.91
CA SER A 930 8.98 -8.00 -50.90
C SER A 930 9.35 -9.39 -50.35
N GLY A 931 8.59 -9.91 -49.38
CA GLY A 931 8.68 -11.36 -49.10
C GLY A 931 7.69 -11.97 -48.13
N GLU A 932 7.33 -11.29 -47.02
CA GLU A 932 6.57 -11.96 -45.95
C GLU A 932 5.53 -11.03 -45.31
N ALA A 933 4.33 -11.01 -45.91
CA ALA A 933 3.16 -10.40 -45.30
C ALA A 933 2.59 -11.33 -44.22
N ILE A 934 3.09 -11.22 -42.99
CA ILE A 934 2.43 -11.84 -41.82
C ILE A 934 1.11 -11.10 -41.59
N ALA A 935 0.07 -11.57 -42.28
CA ALA A 935 -1.29 -11.12 -42.09
C ALA A 935 -1.81 -11.62 -40.72
N VAL A 936 -1.47 -10.89 -39.65
CA VAL A 936 -2.12 -11.03 -38.34
C VAL A 936 -3.55 -10.52 -38.49
N GLN A 937 -4.40 -11.37 -39.06
CA GLN A 937 -5.82 -11.12 -39.23
C GLN A 937 -6.47 -11.10 -37.84
N VAL A 938 -6.61 -9.91 -37.27
CA VAL A 938 -7.29 -9.71 -35.99
C VAL A 938 -8.76 -10.11 -36.15
N ILE A 939 -9.07 -11.34 -35.75
CA ILE A 939 -10.43 -11.87 -35.79
C ILE A 939 -11.28 -11.16 -34.73
N TRP A 940 -12.03 -10.17 -35.17
CA TRP A 940 -13.13 -9.61 -34.39
C TRP A 940 -14.25 -10.66 -34.28
N VAL A 941 -14.21 -11.48 -33.23
CA VAL A 941 -15.32 -12.37 -32.86
C VAL A 941 -16.44 -11.51 -32.26
N ILE A 942 -17.23 -10.89 -33.13
CA ILE A 942 -18.51 -10.29 -32.77
C ILE A 942 -19.54 -11.41 -32.78
N GLU A 943 -19.68 -12.11 -31.65
CA GLU A 943 -20.72 -13.14 -31.48
C GLU A 943 -22.08 -12.47 -31.27
N VAL A 944 -22.89 -12.42 -32.33
CA VAL A 944 -24.31 -12.03 -32.28
C VAL A 944 -25.16 -13.29 -32.48
N ASP A 945 -26.21 -13.41 -31.67
CA ASP A 945 -26.92 -14.67 -31.41
C ASP A 945 -27.63 -15.25 -32.66
N ARG A 946 -27.07 -16.35 -33.17
CA ARG A 946 -27.68 -17.48 -33.91
C ARG A 946 -28.91 -17.20 -34.79
N HIS A 947 -28.82 -17.61 -36.06
CA HIS A 947 -29.85 -18.44 -36.73
C HIS A 947 -29.18 -19.40 -37.73
N TRP A 948 -29.58 -20.67 -37.75
CA TRP A 948 -29.07 -21.69 -38.70
C TRP A 948 -29.90 -21.73 -39.99
N CYS A 949 -29.23 -21.89 -41.13
CA CYS A 949 -29.79 -22.45 -42.37
C CYS A 949 -28.67 -23.02 -43.25
N THR A 950 -28.77 -24.29 -43.65
CA THR A 950 -27.83 -25.01 -44.51
C THR A 950 -28.34 -25.14 -45.95
N VAL A 951 -27.51 -24.85 -46.96
CA VAL A 951 -27.60 -25.42 -48.33
C VAL A 951 -26.19 -25.53 -48.92
N ASP A 952 -25.92 -26.58 -49.68
CA ASP A 952 -24.64 -26.88 -50.32
C ASP A 952 -24.35 -26.12 -51.64
N SER A 953 -23.09 -26.24 -52.08
CA SER A 953 -22.68 -26.67 -53.44
C SER A 953 -22.01 -25.67 -54.40
N LEU A 954 -20.98 -26.21 -55.10
CA LEU A 954 -20.33 -25.74 -56.35
C LEU A 954 -19.50 -24.42 -56.23
N PHE A 955 -18.36 -24.25 -56.91
CA PHE A 955 -17.78 -24.92 -58.09
C PHE A 955 -16.32 -25.41 -57.91
N LYS A 956 -15.87 -26.30 -58.80
CA LYS A 956 -14.45 -26.67 -59.04
C LYS A 956 -13.86 -25.89 -60.23
N VAL A 957 -12.51 -25.89 -60.36
CA VAL A 957 -11.64 -25.91 -61.59
C VAL A 957 -10.45 -24.94 -61.44
N GLN A 958 -9.20 -25.21 -61.87
CA GLN A 958 -8.39 -26.45 -62.00
C GLN A 958 -6.89 -26.08 -62.17
N PHE A 959 -5.97 -27.03 -61.91
CA PHE A 959 -4.50 -26.99 -62.13
C PHE A 959 -4.08 -26.65 -63.59
N PRO A 960 -2.80 -26.28 -63.92
CA PRO A 960 -1.54 -26.75 -63.28
C PRO A 960 -0.31 -25.79 -63.22
N ILE A 961 0.79 -26.28 -62.62
CA ILE A 961 2.19 -25.82 -62.82
C ILE A 961 3.08 -27.05 -63.09
N SER A 962 4.11 -26.93 -63.93
CA SER A 962 4.95 -28.04 -64.42
C SER A 962 6.41 -28.02 -63.95
N SER A 963 6.89 -29.19 -63.49
CA SER A 963 8.28 -29.74 -63.54
C SER A 963 9.42 -28.89 -64.17
N ASN A 964 10.64 -28.87 -63.62
CA ASN A 964 11.56 -30.04 -63.64
C ASN A 964 12.85 -29.89 -62.75
N ARG A 965 13.26 -31.02 -62.16
CA ARG A 965 14.64 -31.59 -62.05
C ARG A 965 15.81 -30.80 -61.39
N GLU A 966 16.11 -31.17 -60.13
CA GLU A 966 17.30 -31.94 -59.66
C GLU A 966 18.47 -32.24 -60.64
N PRO A 967 19.75 -32.47 -60.19
CA PRO A 967 20.07 -33.51 -59.15
C PRO A 967 21.38 -33.43 -58.28
N THR A 968 21.45 -34.29 -57.22
CA THR A 968 22.64 -35.04 -56.67
C THR A 968 23.89 -34.32 -56.06
N VAL A 969 24.71 -34.88 -55.14
CA VAL A 969 24.61 -35.95 -54.08
C VAL A 969 25.85 -35.91 -53.14
N LEU A 970 25.70 -36.25 -51.84
CA LEU A 970 26.65 -36.87 -50.86
C LEU A 970 26.21 -36.50 -49.42
N VAL A 971 25.58 -37.32 -48.55
CA VAL A 971 25.66 -38.75 -48.14
C VAL A 971 26.67 -39.06 -47.01
N ARG A 972 26.15 -39.17 -45.77
CA ARG A 972 26.40 -40.28 -44.84
C ARG A 972 25.26 -40.40 -43.80
N LYS A 973 25.08 -41.60 -43.22
CA LYS A 973 24.05 -41.98 -42.22
C LYS A 973 24.70 -42.79 -41.09
N HIS A 974 24.06 -42.82 -39.91
CA HIS A 974 23.72 -44.05 -39.16
C HIS A 974 22.68 -43.68 -38.08
N HIS A 975 21.47 -44.29 -38.08
CA HIS A 975 21.01 -45.40 -37.21
C HIS A 975 20.73 -45.04 -35.74
N ALA A 976 19.68 -45.54 -35.07
CA ALA A 976 18.45 -46.24 -35.53
C ALA A 976 17.41 -46.34 -34.38
N LEU A 977 16.13 -46.59 -34.71
CA LEU A 977 15.09 -47.02 -33.75
C LEU A 977 14.17 -48.10 -34.35
N LYS A 978 13.83 -49.11 -33.53
CA LYS A 978 12.92 -50.26 -33.71
C LYS A 978 12.87 -50.96 -32.33
N SER A 979 11.90 -51.74 -31.86
CA SER A 979 10.58 -52.26 -32.31
C SER A 979 9.86 -52.72 -31.01
N ILE A 980 8.55 -52.98 -30.87
CA ILE A 980 7.73 -54.16 -31.28
C ILE A 980 6.29 -53.89 -30.79
N CYS A 981 5.27 -54.48 -31.42
CA CYS A 981 3.86 -54.53 -30.94
C CYS A 981 3.48 -55.97 -30.52
N ASP A 982 2.42 -56.15 -29.70
CA ASP A 982 1.22 -56.91 -30.12
C ASP A 982 0.23 -57.24 -28.97
N SER A 983 -1.07 -57.14 -29.28
CA SER A 983 -2.25 -57.76 -28.61
C SER A 983 -2.55 -57.47 -27.11
N GLY A 984 -3.80 -57.25 -26.67
CA GLY A 984 -5.06 -57.00 -27.41
C GLY A 984 -6.31 -57.16 -26.51
N PHE A 985 -7.37 -56.36 -26.79
CA PHE A 985 -8.79 -56.45 -26.33
C PHE A 985 -9.09 -56.84 -24.85
N SER A 986 -9.93 -56.13 -24.08
CA SER A 986 -11.01 -55.15 -24.36
C SER A 986 -11.28 -54.33 -23.05
N VAL A 987 -12.29 -53.44 -22.85
CA VAL A 987 -13.59 -53.13 -23.48
C VAL A 987 -13.86 -51.60 -23.46
N LEU A 988 -14.83 -51.16 -24.26
CA LEU A 988 -15.58 -49.89 -24.20
C LEU A 988 -16.20 -49.58 -22.81
N ASN A 989 -16.61 -48.36 -22.44
CA ASN A 989 -16.31 -47.00 -22.93
C ASN A 989 -16.78 -45.95 -21.90
N ALA A 990 -16.16 -44.76 -21.93
CA ALA A 990 -16.69 -43.42 -22.24
C ALA A 990 -18.19 -43.07 -21.93
N THR A 991 -18.63 -41.82 -21.84
CA THR A 991 -18.20 -40.59 -22.55
C THR A 991 -18.56 -39.39 -21.63
N ILE A 992 -17.60 -38.67 -21.03
CA ILE A 992 -16.75 -37.58 -21.58
C ILE A 992 -17.51 -36.24 -21.67
N ALA A 993 -16.79 -35.16 -21.36
CA ALA A 993 -17.20 -33.75 -21.48
C ALA A 993 -16.79 -33.15 -22.84
#